data_AF-A0A667XHV5-F1
#
_entry.id   AF-A0A667XHV5-F1
#
_cell.length_a   1.000
_cell.length_b   1.000
_cell.length_c   1.000
_cell.angle_alpha   90.00
_cell.angle_beta   90.00
_cell.angle_gamma   90.00
#
_symmetry.space_group_name_H-M   'P 1'
#
loop_
_entity.id
_entity.type
_entity.pdbx_description
1 polymer ?
#
loop_
_entity_poly.entity_id
_entity_poly.type
_entity_poly.pdbx_seq_one_letter_code
_entity_poly.pdbx_strand_id
1 'polypeptide(L)'
;MSGSGRFSWTVVVLTCQHKDSVYSFQRELELRQQRGSLSRGALVLTVRDRQEPLGSGGATLNALLVAAEHLSNRAGHTVSQTAAVFRLQGRDFPWSPCSRAFCWLAQEKPDQKVQAPVCCLDLLLDCLNNQICPGSPPGVWVCSTDMILTVPSDYVLSWEGFSGVRVLALPGDVSYAANHGVYLTDKQGQVRDIIYKGTAEQIQQALMPDGKVPLVSGPVFFSRVVSEKLLQAHVTPPLDGCTYLGLDSGAPPLQVPVCLSLVSLQNASNLSLIFVFTWILTLVLYFSLLSPPLRPEELWVRGEQRSLLEARLFPVLHPRGGAVGLEGGVTWLLGGGGGCLKRWREAWRLSLKEVLSLTHQEAELQWREELLFLAGRRRVIDVFAKRTDVCLLPWFRAAVLGSQQGALLETLDCKPGMELGVAARCLSCIADVLVCMAGEGRGGLRSGPAANEAWSSAYFLLEQGDLRGGVHALATQRAHWLSRPDLLVRAARHYEGAGQVLLRQAVMSSQKFISIGAGEIPPLEEWQEVECPARLDLAGGWSDTPPIAFEHGGSVTNVAVKVDGKRPIGARARRIREPRLRLVSHTGGRDCGVSMETVCESLEDLKDHCQPHAPGALLKAVCVCSGLVSLSSQQPLGDQLMERWGGGVELHSWSILPTGSGLGTSSILAGALLAAVYRCTGRTYDTDSLIHAVLYLEQILTTGGGWQDQVGGLVGGVKVGRSKATLPLKVEVECLRPPDDFLVSLEQHLLLVYTGKTRLARNLLQDVVRSWYSRLPSMVQNAQQLVANAEECARACSLSRLGLCLDRSWQQKKLMAPGCEPASVRSMMEALRPLVLGQSLAGAGGGGFLYLLTREPRQQQAVLQLLNNTPGLGDFSVHSVELDMDGITVLPPG
;
A
#
# COMPACT_ATOMS: atom_id res chain seq x y z
N MET A 1 -0.15 -19.29 -13.74
CA MET A 1 -1.54 -18.78 -13.76
C MET A 1 -1.60 -17.68 -14.80
N SER A 2 -2.45 -17.86 -15.82
CA SER A 2 -2.64 -16.95 -16.96
C SER A 2 -2.90 -15.52 -16.47
N GLY A 3 -2.07 -14.57 -16.90
CA GLY A 3 -2.22 -13.17 -16.53
C GLY A 3 -3.59 -12.65 -16.96
N SER A 4 -4.40 -12.22 -16.00
CA SER A 4 -5.58 -11.42 -16.24
C SER A 4 -5.14 -10.04 -16.76
N GLY A 5 -4.86 -9.96 -18.06
CA GLY A 5 -4.62 -8.70 -18.74
C GLY A 5 -5.87 -7.83 -18.60
N ARG A 6 -5.80 -6.79 -17.78
CA ARG A 6 -6.85 -5.77 -17.67
C ARG A 6 -7.15 -5.21 -19.07
N PHE A 7 -8.44 -5.05 -19.39
CA PHE A 7 -8.86 -4.40 -20.63
C PHE A 7 -8.25 -2.98 -20.70
N SER A 8 -7.65 -2.62 -21.85
CA SER A 8 -6.97 -1.34 -22.03
C SER A 8 -7.60 -0.54 -23.17
N TRP A 9 -8.15 0.63 -22.85
CA TRP A 9 -8.66 1.56 -23.85
C TRP A 9 -7.55 2.11 -24.74
N THR A 10 -7.84 2.25 -26.03
CA THR A 10 -7.00 2.99 -26.97
C THR A 10 -7.37 4.47 -26.99
N VAL A 11 -8.67 4.78 -26.95
CA VAL A 11 -9.18 6.16 -26.95
C VAL A 11 -10.37 6.28 -25.99
N VAL A 12 -10.40 7.35 -25.19
CA VAL A 12 -11.56 7.72 -24.38
C VAL A 12 -12.00 9.12 -24.79
N VAL A 13 -13.25 9.27 -25.21
CA VAL A 13 -13.84 10.53 -25.67
C VAL A 13 -15.02 10.92 -24.80
N LEU A 14 -14.94 12.07 -24.16
CA LEU A 14 -16.06 12.67 -23.44
C LEU A 14 -16.70 13.75 -24.31
N THR A 15 -18.00 13.67 -24.57
CA THR A 15 -18.71 14.72 -25.32
C THR A 15 -19.38 15.71 -24.38
N CYS A 16 -19.33 17.00 -24.71
CA CYS A 16 -19.96 18.06 -23.92
C CYS A 16 -20.66 19.10 -24.81
N GLN A 17 -21.74 19.69 -24.28
CA GLN A 17 -22.55 20.67 -25.00
C GLN A 17 -21.86 22.04 -25.04
N HIS A 18 -21.40 22.49 -23.87
CA HIS A 18 -20.85 23.84 -23.69
C HIS A 18 -19.37 23.92 -24.05
N LYS A 19 -18.97 25.01 -24.69
CA LYS A 19 -17.57 25.28 -25.04
C LYS A 19 -16.68 25.37 -23.80
N ASP A 20 -17.18 26.02 -22.76
CA ASP A 20 -16.42 26.30 -21.54
C ASP A 20 -16.15 25.02 -20.74
N SER A 21 -16.91 23.95 -20.99
CA SER A 21 -16.71 22.63 -20.39
C SER A 21 -15.54 21.86 -20.98
N VAL A 22 -15.15 22.13 -22.23
CA VAL A 22 -14.14 21.33 -22.95
C VAL A 22 -12.84 21.27 -22.17
N TYR A 23 -12.33 22.42 -21.72
CA TYR A 23 -11.07 22.51 -20.99
C TYR A 23 -11.16 21.82 -19.62
N SER A 24 -12.22 22.11 -18.86
CA SER A 24 -12.43 21.55 -17.52
C SER A 24 -12.53 20.02 -17.54
N PHE A 25 -13.29 19.48 -18.48
CA PHE A 25 -13.50 18.04 -18.62
C PHE A 25 -12.28 17.33 -19.21
N GLN A 26 -11.54 17.98 -20.12
CA GLN A 26 -10.27 17.46 -20.63
C GLN A 26 -9.27 17.28 -19.49
N ARG A 27 -9.12 18.29 -18.62
CA ARG A 27 -8.28 18.23 -17.41
C ARG A 27 -8.68 17.07 -16.50
N GLU A 28 -9.98 16.84 -16.30
CA GLU A 28 -10.48 15.72 -15.49
C GLU A 28 -10.16 14.33 -16.06
N LEU A 29 -10.15 14.17 -17.38
CA LEU A 29 -9.71 12.91 -18.03
C LEU A 29 -8.20 12.71 -17.89
N GLU A 30 -7.41 13.77 -18.06
CA GLU A 30 -5.95 13.74 -17.91
C GLU A 30 -5.55 13.42 -16.47
N LEU A 31 -6.24 13.99 -15.47
CA LEU A 31 -6.06 13.64 -14.05
C LEU A 31 -6.27 12.13 -13.80
N ARG A 32 -7.27 11.52 -14.45
CA ARG A 32 -7.50 10.06 -14.35
C ARG A 32 -6.39 9.23 -15.00
N GLN A 33 -5.77 9.72 -16.07
CA GLN A 33 -4.56 9.10 -16.62
C GLN A 33 -3.36 9.21 -15.68
N GLN A 34 -3.17 10.38 -15.08
CA GLN A 34 -2.08 10.62 -14.12
C GLN A 34 -2.23 9.74 -12.87
N ARG A 35 -3.46 9.60 -12.36
CA ARG A 35 -3.83 8.74 -11.22
C ARG A 35 -3.76 7.25 -11.55
N GLY A 36 -3.77 6.89 -12.84
CA GLY A 36 -3.70 5.50 -13.33
C GLY A 36 -5.05 4.79 -13.45
N SER A 37 -6.17 5.50 -13.30
CA SER A 37 -7.52 4.98 -13.58
C SER A 37 -7.76 4.76 -15.07
N LEU A 38 -7.10 5.57 -15.90
CA LEU A 38 -7.00 5.39 -17.35
C LEU A 38 -5.55 5.08 -17.74
N SER A 39 -5.36 4.31 -18.81
CA SER A 39 -4.02 3.95 -19.26
C SER A 39 -3.28 5.20 -19.78
N ARG A 40 -1.97 5.29 -19.51
CA ARG A 40 -1.13 6.39 -20.02
C ARG A 40 -0.98 6.38 -21.55
N GLY A 41 -1.14 5.21 -22.16
CA GLY A 41 -1.10 5.05 -23.62
C GLY A 41 -2.40 5.47 -24.32
N ALA A 42 -3.53 5.51 -23.59
CA ALA A 42 -4.79 5.92 -24.17
C ALA A 42 -4.74 7.39 -24.62
N LEU A 43 -5.38 7.68 -25.74
CA LEU A 43 -5.73 9.04 -26.13
C LEU A 43 -6.99 9.46 -25.36
N VAL A 44 -6.94 10.54 -24.60
CA VAL A 44 -8.12 11.13 -23.95
C VAL A 44 -8.51 12.42 -24.62
N LEU A 45 -9.78 12.55 -25.01
CA LEU A 45 -10.31 13.70 -25.73
C LEU A 45 -11.63 14.18 -25.13
N THR A 46 -11.81 15.49 -25.06
CA THR A 46 -13.11 16.11 -24.83
C THR A 46 -13.57 16.80 -26.11
N VAL A 47 -14.73 16.41 -26.62
CA VAL A 47 -15.25 16.89 -27.91
C VAL A 47 -16.54 17.68 -27.68
N ARG A 48 -16.58 18.90 -28.18
CA ARG A 48 -17.75 19.78 -28.10
C ARG A 48 -18.79 19.41 -29.16
N ASP A 49 -20.07 19.49 -28.79
CA ASP A 49 -21.19 19.50 -29.72
C ASP A 49 -21.28 20.88 -30.40
N ARG A 50 -21.06 20.97 -31.73
CA ARG A 50 -20.88 22.27 -32.41
C ARG A 50 -22.16 23.10 -32.56
N GLN A 51 -23.34 22.48 -32.67
CA GLN A 51 -24.60 23.20 -32.82
C GLN A 51 -25.73 22.49 -32.07
N GLU A 52 -26.49 23.23 -31.27
CA GLU A 52 -27.58 22.68 -30.49
C GLU A 52 -28.92 22.71 -31.26
N PRO A 53 -29.74 21.64 -31.16
CA PRO A 53 -29.44 20.35 -30.56
C PRO A 53 -28.95 19.32 -31.61
N LEU A 54 -27.67 18.89 -31.56
CA LEU A 54 -27.10 17.86 -32.47
C LEU A 54 -27.64 16.43 -32.22
N GLY A 55 -28.22 16.19 -31.04
CA GLY A 55 -28.63 14.86 -30.59
C GLY A 55 -27.45 13.93 -30.30
N SER A 56 -27.70 12.81 -29.60
CA SER A 56 -26.61 11.92 -29.17
C SER A 56 -25.96 11.17 -30.35
N GLY A 57 -26.71 10.79 -31.37
CA GLY A 57 -26.23 10.13 -32.60
C GLY A 57 -25.25 11.01 -33.34
N GLY A 58 -25.63 12.27 -33.58
CA GLY A 58 -24.76 13.21 -34.30
C GLY A 58 -23.47 13.48 -33.55
N ALA A 59 -23.55 13.68 -32.23
CA ALA A 59 -22.35 13.87 -31.42
C ALA A 59 -21.50 12.59 -31.27
N THR A 60 -22.04 11.38 -31.53
CA THR A 60 -21.23 10.15 -31.65
C THR A 60 -20.42 10.18 -32.94
N LEU A 61 -21.06 10.52 -34.05
CA LEU A 61 -20.41 10.58 -35.35
C LEU A 61 -19.28 11.61 -35.36
N ASN A 62 -19.53 12.79 -34.78
CA ASN A 62 -18.51 13.82 -34.63
C ASN A 62 -17.33 13.36 -33.75
N ALA A 63 -17.62 12.73 -32.60
CA ALA A 63 -16.58 12.20 -31.71
C ALA A 63 -15.73 11.11 -32.39
N LEU A 64 -16.35 10.23 -33.18
CA LEU A 64 -15.66 9.19 -33.95
C LEU A 64 -14.73 9.79 -35.01
N LEU A 65 -15.19 10.82 -35.72
CA LEU A 65 -14.37 11.53 -36.70
C LEU A 65 -13.13 12.15 -36.04
N VAL A 66 -13.32 12.91 -34.96
CA VAL A 66 -12.23 13.56 -34.23
C VAL A 66 -11.25 12.53 -33.66
N ALA A 67 -11.74 11.41 -33.12
CA ALA A 67 -10.90 10.32 -32.62
C ALA A 67 -10.09 9.67 -33.75
N ALA A 68 -10.70 9.42 -34.90
CA ALA A 68 -10.05 8.82 -36.07
C ALA A 68 -8.92 9.72 -36.60
N GLU A 69 -9.13 11.04 -36.65
CA GLU A 69 -8.11 12.01 -37.06
C GLU A 69 -6.88 11.99 -36.15
N HIS A 70 -7.10 12.01 -34.83
CA HIS A 70 -6.01 11.95 -33.86
C HIS A 70 -5.25 10.62 -33.92
N LEU A 71 -5.97 9.51 -34.10
CA LEU A 71 -5.35 8.20 -34.27
C LEU A 71 -4.53 8.11 -35.56
N SER A 72 -5.07 8.64 -36.66
CA SER A 72 -4.36 8.73 -37.95
C SER A 72 -3.08 9.54 -37.80
N ASN A 73 -3.16 10.71 -37.15
CA ASN A 73 -1.99 11.54 -36.88
C ASN A 73 -0.93 10.82 -36.02
N ARG A 74 -1.34 10.13 -34.94
CA ARG A 74 -0.44 9.33 -34.10
C ARG A 74 0.23 8.18 -34.87
N ALA A 75 -0.44 7.66 -35.89
CA ALA A 75 0.07 6.58 -36.75
C ALA A 75 0.84 7.09 -37.99
N GLY A 76 1.23 8.37 -38.02
CA GLY A 76 1.95 8.95 -39.17
C GLY A 76 1.09 9.07 -40.43
N HIS A 77 -0.18 9.42 -40.28
CA HIS A 77 -1.19 9.52 -41.33
C HIS A 77 -1.55 8.19 -41.99
N THR A 78 -1.46 7.09 -41.24
CA THR A 78 -1.92 5.76 -41.67
C THR A 78 -3.21 5.36 -40.95
N VAL A 79 -3.99 4.47 -41.57
CA VAL A 79 -5.27 3.98 -40.99
C VAL A 79 -4.96 3.08 -39.79
N SER A 80 -5.12 3.62 -38.57
CA SER A 80 -4.90 2.88 -37.33
C SER A 80 -6.00 1.82 -37.12
N GLN A 81 -5.59 0.58 -36.84
CA GLN A 81 -6.45 -0.62 -36.94
C GLN A 81 -7.06 -1.10 -35.61
N THR A 82 -6.82 -0.38 -34.50
CA THR A 82 -7.29 -0.77 -33.17
C THR A 82 -7.80 0.45 -32.44
N ALA A 83 -9.12 0.54 -32.21
CA ALA A 83 -9.66 1.61 -31.39
C ALA A 83 -10.86 1.11 -30.58
N ALA A 84 -10.62 0.80 -29.30
CA ALA A 84 -11.67 0.88 -28.30
C ALA A 84 -11.90 2.38 -28.02
N VAL A 85 -12.91 2.97 -28.65
CA VAL A 85 -13.36 4.35 -28.41
C VAL A 85 -14.47 4.29 -27.38
N PHE A 86 -14.28 4.93 -26.23
CA PHE A 86 -15.31 5.04 -25.19
C PHE A 86 -15.99 6.41 -25.24
N ARG A 87 -17.32 6.46 -25.38
CA ARG A 87 -18.07 7.73 -25.45
C ARG A 87 -18.96 7.96 -24.22
N LEU A 88 -19.08 9.22 -23.81
CA LEU A 88 -19.88 9.66 -22.67
C LEU A 88 -20.71 10.89 -23.02
N GLN A 89 -22.03 10.80 -22.81
CA GLN A 89 -22.96 11.92 -22.93
C GLN A 89 -23.29 12.48 -21.54
N GLY A 90 -22.84 13.70 -21.26
CA GLY A 90 -23.31 14.47 -20.10
C GLY A 90 -24.48 15.35 -20.52
N ARG A 91 -25.68 15.07 -20.03
CA ARG A 91 -26.76 16.08 -20.04
C ARG A 91 -26.51 17.07 -18.91
N ASP A 92 -26.98 18.29 -19.09
CA ASP A 92 -27.00 19.27 -18.01
C ASP A 92 -27.73 18.68 -16.80
N PHE A 93 -27.08 18.77 -15.64
CA PHE A 93 -27.61 18.27 -14.39
C PHE A 93 -27.93 19.45 -13.49
N PRO A 94 -29.21 19.69 -13.14
CA PRO A 94 -29.60 20.90 -12.40
C PRO A 94 -28.89 21.10 -11.06
N TRP A 95 -28.33 20.03 -10.49
CA TRP A 95 -27.67 20.03 -9.18
C TRP A 95 -26.14 20.06 -9.26
N SER A 96 -25.55 20.06 -10.46
CA SER A 96 -24.10 20.24 -10.60
C SER A 96 -23.73 20.86 -11.94
N PRO A 97 -22.90 21.92 -11.96
CA PRO A 97 -22.44 22.51 -13.21
C PRO A 97 -21.56 21.53 -14.01
N CYS A 98 -20.98 20.51 -13.38
CA CYS A 98 -20.03 19.58 -14.00
C CYS A 98 -20.70 18.33 -14.61
N SER A 99 -22.00 18.38 -14.91
CA SER A 99 -22.81 17.25 -15.38
C SER A 99 -22.88 16.08 -14.36
N ARG A 100 -23.69 15.07 -14.66
CA ARG A 100 -23.74 13.83 -13.85
C ARG A 100 -22.41 13.06 -13.87
N ALA A 101 -21.61 13.20 -14.93
CA ALA A 101 -20.36 12.49 -15.12
C ALA A 101 -19.41 12.62 -13.93
N PHE A 102 -19.25 13.86 -13.44
CA PHE A 102 -18.32 14.20 -12.36
C PHE A 102 -19.03 14.40 -11.01
N CYS A 103 -20.26 13.91 -10.86
CA CYS A 103 -20.94 13.93 -9.57
C CYS A 103 -20.24 12.96 -8.60
N TRP A 104 -19.69 13.48 -7.50
CA TRP A 104 -18.98 12.69 -6.49
C TRP A 104 -19.94 11.82 -5.69
N LEU A 105 -19.51 10.59 -5.43
CA LEU A 105 -20.26 9.58 -4.70
C LEU A 105 -19.52 9.25 -3.41
N ALA A 106 -20.28 8.92 -2.36
CA ALA A 106 -19.76 8.52 -1.06
C ALA A 106 -19.27 7.07 -1.08
N GLN A 107 -18.44 6.71 -2.06
CA GLN A 107 -17.83 5.39 -2.19
C GLN A 107 -16.32 5.52 -2.10
N GLU A 108 -15.71 4.71 -1.24
CA GLU A 108 -14.26 4.57 -1.16
C GLU A 108 -13.81 3.31 -1.89
N LYS A 109 -12.66 3.37 -2.58
CA LYS A 109 -12.02 2.23 -3.22
C LYS A 109 -10.66 1.99 -2.53
N PRO A 110 -10.56 1.01 -1.61
CA PRO A 110 -9.37 0.84 -0.76
C PRO A 110 -8.12 0.44 -1.57
N ASP A 111 -8.29 -0.19 -2.73
CA ASP A 111 -7.19 -0.69 -3.56
C ASP A 111 -6.65 0.35 -4.56
N GLN A 112 -7.07 1.62 -4.43
CA GLN A 112 -6.59 2.67 -5.32
C GLN A 112 -5.11 2.98 -5.11
N LYS A 113 -4.36 3.05 -6.21
CA LYS A 113 -2.96 3.48 -6.20
C LYS A 113 -2.82 4.94 -5.74
N VAL A 114 -3.73 5.79 -6.18
CA VAL A 114 -3.83 7.21 -5.82
C VAL A 114 -5.24 7.44 -5.32
N GLN A 115 -5.37 7.99 -4.11
CA GLN A 115 -6.69 8.27 -3.56
C GLN A 115 -7.40 9.30 -4.44
N ALA A 116 -8.63 8.99 -4.83
CA ALA A 116 -9.48 9.91 -5.54
C ALA A 116 -10.95 9.70 -5.14
N PRO A 117 -11.77 10.76 -5.18
CA PRO A 117 -13.21 10.63 -5.05
C PRO A 117 -13.73 9.84 -6.25
N VAL A 118 -14.74 9.00 -5.99
CA VAL A 118 -15.40 8.21 -7.03
C VAL A 118 -16.54 9.06 -7.59
N CYS A 119 -16.63 9.18 -8.92
CA CYS A 119 -17.81 9.73 -9.57
C CYS A 119 -18.50 8.72 -10.48
N CYS A 120 -19.66 9.10 -11.06
CA CYS A 120 -20.41 8.25 -11.99
C CYS A 120 -19.56 7.73 -13.15
N LEU A 121 -18.68 8.57 -13.70
CA LEU A 121 -17.72 8.17 -14.72
C LEU A 121 -16.78 7.05 -14.23
N ASP A 122 -16.25 7.17 -13.01
CA ASP A 122 -15.32 6.20 -12.46
C ASP A 122 -15.98 4.84 -12.20
N LEU A 123 -17.27 4.84 -11.79
CA LEU A 123 -18.04 3.60 -11.65
C LEU A 123 -18.28 2.92 -12.99
N LEU A 124 -18.66 3.70 -14.00
CA LEU A 124 -18.94 3.18 -15.33
C LEU A 124 -17.67 2.59 -15.96
N LEU A 125 -16.55 3.32 -15.91
CA LEU A 125 -15.26 2.82 -16.42
C LEU A 125 -14.82 1.55 -15.72
N ASP A 126 -15.02 1.45 -14.40
CA ASP A 126 -14.65 0.28 -13.62
C ASP A 126 -15.46 -0.97 -13.98
N CYS A 127 -16.78 -0.82 -14.11
CA CYS A 127 -17.67 -1.89 -14.57
C CYS A 127 -17.29 -2.36 -15.98
N LEU A 128 -17.03 -1.42 -16.89
CA LEU A 128 -16.64 -1.74 -18.26
C LEU A 128 -15.27 -2.43 -18.34
N ASN A 129 -14.27 -1.91 -17.64
CA ASN A 129 -12.91 -2.43 -17.66
C ASN A 129 -12.80 -3.85 -17.12
N ASN A 130 -13.54 -4.14 -16.06
CA ASN A 130 -13.35 -5.36 -15.29
C ASN A 130 -14.39 -6.45 -15.60
N GLN A 131 -15.58 -6.08 -16.09
CA GLN A 131 -16.70 -7.03 -16.22
C GLN A 131 -17.25 -7.13 -17.66
N ILE A 132 -17.42 -6.01 -18.38
CA ILE A 132 -18.15 -6.01 -19.67
C ILE A 132 -17.24 -6.12 -20.89
N CYS A 133 -16.20 -5.29 -20.96
CA CYS A 133 -15.32 -5.19 -22.12
C CYS A 133 -14.24 -6.29 -22.23
N PRO A 134 -13.79 -6.98 -21.16
CA PRO A 134 -12.83 -8.08 -21.29
C PRO A 134 -13.26 -9.10 -22.35
N GLY A 135 -12.34 -9.45 -23.26
CA GLY A 135 -12.58 -10.38 -24.35
C GLY A 135 -13.23 -9.77 -25.61
N SER A 136 -13.67 -8.50 -25.59
CA SER A 136 -14.27 -7.87 -26.78
C SER A 136 -13.25 -7.69 -27.92
N PRO A 137 -13.68 -7.88 -29.20
CA PRO A 137 -12.81 -7.63 -30.35
C PRO A 137 -12.62 -6.12 -30.55
N PRO A 138 -11.64 -5.69 -31.39
CA PRO A 138 -11.48 -4.28 -31.72
C PRO A 138 -12.77 -3.66 -32.27
N GLY A 139 -13.19 -2.54 -31.67
CA GLY A 139 -14.44 -1.86 -31.99
C GLY A 139 -14.77 -0.74 -31.01
N VAL A 140 -15.85 -0.01 -31.25
CA VAL A 140 -16.24 1.20 -30.49
C VAL A 140 -17.27 0.86 -29.42
N TRP A 141 -17.09 1.40 -28.21
CA TRP A 141 -18.07 1.35 -27.12
C TRP A 141 -18.71 2.73 -26.89
N VAL A 142 -20.03 2.81 -27.01
CA VAL A 142 -20.80 4.03 -26.72
C VAL A 142 -21.59 3.83 -25.45
N CYS A 143 -21.40 4.71 -24.46
CA CYS A 143 -22.10 4.66 -23.19
C CYS A 143 -22.61 6.06 -22.78
N SER A 144 -23.38 6.11 -21.69
CA SER A 144 -23.87 7.36 -21.09
C SER A 144 -23.43 7.45 -19.64
N THR A 145 -23.09 8.65 -19.17
CA THR A 145 -22.78 8.92 -17.75
C THR A 145 -24.02 9.12 -16.89
N ASP A 146 -25.21 9.08 -17.48
CA ASP A 146 -26.46 9.35 -16.77
C ASP A 146 -26.95 8.14 -15.94
N MET A 147 -26.23 7.02 -16.02
CA MET A 147 -26.53 5.76 -15.34
C MET A 147 -25.37 5.30 -14.45
N ILE A 148 -25.70 4.56 -13.41
CA ILE A 148 -24.76 3.75 -12.65
C ILE A 148 -25.06 2.29 -13.01
N LEU A 149 -24.07 1.60 -13.58
CA LEU A 149 -24.21 0.24 -14.05
C LEU A 149 -23.46 -0.73 -13.12
N THR A 150 -24.19 -1.69 -12.59
CA THR A 150 -23.63 -2.75 -11.74
C THR A 150 -24.05 -4.10 -12.31
N VAL A 151 -23.08 -4.98 -12.56
CA VAL A 151 -23.32 -6.37 -12.99
C VAL A 151 -22.74 -7.36 -11.98
N PRO A 152 -23.30 -8.59 -11.90
CA PRO A 152 -22.75 -9.64 -11.05
C PRO A 152 -21.27 -9.90 -11.35
N SER A 153 -20.48 -10.23 -10.32
CA SER A 153 -19.03 -10.41 -10.45
C SER A 153 -18.62 -11.62 -11.31
N ASP A 154 -19.50 -12.60 -11.43
CA ASP A 154 -19.35 -13.83 -12.22
C ASP A 154 -19.87 -13.70 -13.65
N TYR A 155 -20.46 -12.55 -14.01
CA TYR A 155 -20.96 -12.29 -15.35
C TYR A 155 -19.82 -12.14 -16.35
N VAL A 156 -19.84 -12.94 -17.42
CA VAL A 156 -18.87 -12.88 -18.53
C VAL A 156 -19.62 -12.85 -19.86
N LEU A 157 -19.30 -11.88 -20.71
CA LEU A 157 -19.79 -11.80 -22.09
C LEU A 157 -18.92 -12.64 -23.02
N SER A 158 -19.53 -13.58 -23.75
CA SER A 158 -18.83 -14.32 -24.80
C SER A 158 -18.74 -13.51 -26.10
N TRP A 159 -17.53 -13.39 -26.63
CA TRP A 159 -17.21 -12.62 -27.85
C TRP A 159 -16.75 -13.50 -29.02
N GLU A 160 -16.81 -14.82 -28.87
CA GLU A 160 -16.31 -15.76 -29.86
C GLU A 160 -16.99 -15.56 -31.23
N GLY A 161 -16.18 -15.24 -32.25
CA GLY A 161 -16.64 -15.02 -33.63
C GLY A 161 -17.59 -13.83 -33.84
N PHE A 162 -17.78 -12.95 -32.85
CA PHE A 162 -18.78 -11.89 -32.95
C PHE A 162 -18.36 -10.74 -33.89
N SER A 163 -19.25 -10.40 -34.83
CA SER A 163 -19.18 -9.21 -35.69
C SER A 163 -20.57 -8.61 -35.82
N GLY A 164 -20.68 -7.28 -35.73
CA GLY A 164 -21.96 -6.56 -35.73
C GLY A 164 -22.08 -5.49 -34.64
N VAL A 165 -23.30 -5.27 -34.16
CA VAL A 165 -23.63 -4.37 -33.05
C VAL A 165 -24.19 -5.18 -31.90
N ARG A 166 -23.71 -4.93 -30.68
CA ARG A 166 -24.21 -5.59 -29.47
C ARG A 166 -24.65 -4.54 -28.47
N VAL A 167 -25.83 -4.73 -27.90
CA VAL A 167 -26.37 -3.89 -26.83
C VAL A 167 -26.39 -4.70 -25.54
N LEU A 168 -26.25 -4.00 -24.41
CA LEU A 168 -26.49 -4.58 -23.10
C LEU A 168 -27.93 -4.29 -22.68
N ALA A 169 -28.63 -5.27 -22.12
CA ALA A 169 -29.96 -5.11 -21.55
C ALA A 169 -29.99 -5.57 -20.10
N LEU A 170 -30.80 -4.90 -19.27
CA LEU A 170 -31.01 -5.28 -17.87
C LEU A 170 -32.44 -5.80 -17.68
N PRO A 171 -32.66 -6.91 -16.98
CA PRO A 171 -34.01 -7.39 -16.72
C PRO A 171 -34.74 -6.41 -15.78
N GLY A 172 -35.95 -6.01 -16.16
CA GLY A 172 -36.78 -5.09 -15.39
C GLY A 172 -38.24 -5.51 -15.31
N ASP A 173 -38.96 -5.01 -14.32
CA ASP A 173 -40.42 -5.15 -14.23
C ASP A 173 -41.12 -4.20 -15.19
N VAL A 174 -42.28 -4.62 -15.72
CA VAL A 174 -43.10 -3.83 -16.67
C VAL A 174 -43.44 -2.45 -16.09
N SER A 175 -43.73 -2.35 -14.80
CA SER A 175 -44.06 -1.10 -14.12
C SER A 175 -42.88 -0.11 -14.07
N TYR A 176 -41.66 -0.63 -13.86
CA TYR A 176 -40.45 0.18 -13.90
C TYR A 176 -40.12 0.59 -15.34
N ALA A 177 -40.24 -0.35 -16.28
CA ALA A 177 -39.96 -0.18 -17.69
C ALA A 177 -40.79 0.93 -18.37
N ALA A 178 -41.97 1.26 -17.86
CA ALA A 178 -42.82 2.36 -18.36
C ALA A 178 -42.11 3.73 -18.39
N ASN A 179 -41.10 3.92 -17.54
CA ASN A 179 -40.31 5.15 -17.49
C ASN A 179 -39.00 5.07 -18.31
N HIS A 180 -38.74 3.93 -18.95
CA HIS A 180 -37.49 3.58 -19.62
C HIS A 180 -37.72 3.11 -21.07
N GLY A 181 -36.62 2.80 -21.77
CA GLY A 181 -36.68 2.09 -23.05
C GLY A 181 -36.61 0.59 -22.83
N VAL A 182 -37.25 -0.19 -23.71
CA VAL A 182 -37.24 -1.66 -23.69
C VAL A 182 -36.92 -2.19 -25.08
N TYR A 183 -36.04 -3.20 -25.17
CA TYR A 183 -35.74 -3.86 -26.44
C TYR A 183 -36.84 -4.88 -26.80
N LEU A 184 -37.31 -4.85 -28.04
CA LEU A 184 -38.07 -5.97 -28.62
C LEU A 184 -37.09 -6.91 -29.31
N THR A 185 -36.97 -8.12 -28.80
CA THR A 185 -36.09 -9.15 -29.36
C THR A 185 -36.87 -10.24 -30.08
N ASP A 186 -36.23 -10.87 -31.06
CA ASP A 186 -36.75 -12.09 -31.65
C ASP A 186 -36.37 -13.35 -30.86
N LYS A 187 -36.80 -14.52 -31.36
CA LYS A 187 -36.52 -15.82 -30.73
C LYS A 187 -35.03 -16.17 -30.66
N GLN A 188 -34.18 -15.48 -31.42
CA GLN A 188 -32.73 -15.67 -31.43
C GLN A 188 -32.00 -14.61 -30.57
N GLY A 189 -32.76 -13.73 -29.91
CA GLY A 189 -32.22 -12.65 -29.09
C GLY A 189 -31.73 -11.44 -29.90
N GLN A 190 -32.07 -11.33 -31.19
CA GLN A 190 -31.72 -10.17 -32.00
C GLN A 190 -32.73 -9.04 -31.77
N VAL A 191 -32.22 -7.82 -31.58
CA VAL A 191 -33.06 -6.64 -31.39
C VAL A 191 -33.73 -6.26 -32.71
N ARG A 192 -35.07 -6.24 -32.71
CA ARG A 192 -35.90 -5.81 -33.84
C ARG A 192 -36.32 -4.36 -33.72
N ASP A 193 -36.68 -3.93 -32.52
CA ASP A 193 -37.23 -2.60 -32.26
C ASP A 193 -37.00 -2.17 -30.81
N ILE A 194 -37.28 -0.90 -30.48
CA ILE A 194 -37.15 -0.33 -29.14
C ILE A 194 -38.42 0.43 -28.79
N ILE A 195 -39.08 0.03 -27.70
CA ILE A 195 -40.22 0.77 -27.15
C ILE A 195 -39.70 1.76 -26.11
N TYR A 196 -39.82 3.07 -26.37
CA TYR A 196 -39.39 4.10 -25.41
C TYR A 196 -40.57 4.73 -24.69
N LYS A 197 -40.63 4.60 -23.36
CA LYS A 197 -41.74 5.10 -22.52
C LYS A 197 -43.12 4.70 -23.06
N GLY A 198 -43.23 3.46 -23.54
CA GLY A 198 -44.47 2.92 -24.08
C GLY A 198 -45.51 2.64 -22.99
N THR A 199 -46.75 2.38 -23.41
CA THR A 199 -47.79 1.92 -22.50
C THR A 199 -47.46 0.54 -21.95
N ALA A 200 -48.07 0.15 -20.82
CA ALA A 200 -47.86 -1.18 -20.24
C ALA A 200 -48.16 -2.31 -21.22
N GLU A 201 -49.19 -2.13 -22.07
CA GLU A 201 -49.58 -3.08 -23.13
C GLU A 201 -48.51 -3.23 -24.22
N GLN A 202 -47.88 -2.12 -24.61
CA GLN A 202 -46.76 -2.15 -25.57
C GLN A 202 -45.56 -2.86 -24.95
N ILE A 203 -45.22 -2.55 -23.70
CA ILE A 203 -44.07 -3.13 -23.00
C ILE A 203 -44.26 -4.64 -22.75
N GLN A 204 -45.50 -5.11 -22.52
CA GLN A 204 -45.79 -6.54 -22.38
C GLN A 204 -45.41 -7.36 -23.62
N GLN A 205 -45.29 -6.74 -24.80
CA GLN A 205 -44.81 -7.43 -26.00
C GLN A 205 -43.33 -7.82 -25.91
N ALA A 206 -42.58 -7.19 -25.02
CA ALA A 206 -41.17 -7.46 -24.75
C ALA A 206 -40.93 -8.47 -23.60
N LEU A 207 -41.99 -9.12 -23.11
CA LEU A 207 -41.91 -10.02 -21.96
C LEU A 207 -41.07 -11.26 -22.30
N MET A 208 -40.03 -11.47 -21.52
CA MET A 208 -39.15 -12.63 -21.61
C MET A 208 -39.72 -13.80 -20.80
N PRO A 209 -39.24 -15.05 -21.02
CA PRO A 209 -39.76 -16.24 -20.32
C PRO A 209 -39.65 -16.19 -18.78
N ASP A 210 -38.78 -15.34 -18.25
CA ASP A 210 -38.59 -15.09 -16.81
C ASP A 210 -39.58 -14.06 -16.22
N GLY A 211 -40.51 -13.55 -17.04
CA GLY A 211 -41.49 -12.54 -16.64
C GLY A 211 -40.91 -11.13 -16.54
N LYS A 212 -39.67 -10.89 -16.98
CA LYS A 212 -39.04 -9.58 -17.03
C LYS A 212 -39.00 -9.04 -18.46
N VAL A 213 -38.72 -7.75 -18.59
CA VAL A 213 -38.50 -7.10 -19.90
C VAL A 213 -37.05 -6.60 -20.01
N PRO A 214 -36.44 -6.64 -21.20
CA PRO A 214 -35.04 -6.24 -21.40
C PRO A 214 -34.93 -4.71 -21.51
N LEU A 215 -34.62 -4.04 -20.39
CA LEU A 215 -34.43 -2.60 -20.33
C LEU A 215 -33.21 -2.16 -21.14
N VAL A 216 -33.35 -1.03 -21.84
CA VAL A 216 -32.26 -0.32 -22.49
C VAL A 216 -31.28 0.16 -21.43
N SER A 217 -30.10 -0.46 -21.39
CA SER A 217 -29.14 -0.22 -20.30
C SER A 217 -28.05 0.79 -20.64
N GLY A 218 -27.89 1.19 -21.92
CA GLY A 218 -26.97 2.26 -22.32
C GLY A 218 -25.74 1.81 -23.14
N PRO A 219 -24.91 0.88 -22.65
CA PRO A 219 -23.74 0.42 -23.39
C PRO A 219 -24.07 -0.24 -24.72
N VAL A 220 -23.43 0.24 -25.78
CA VAL A 220 -23.51 -0.33 -27.13
C VAL A 220 -22.11 -0.53 -27.68
N PHE A 221 -21.83 -1.75 -28.15
CA PHE A 221 -20.62 -2.10 -28.85
C PHE A 221 -20.86 -2.14 -30.36
N PHE A 222 -19.96 -1.51 -31.11
CA PHE A 222 -19.89 -1.57 -32.56
C PHE A 222 -18.58 -2.25 -32.95
N SER A 223 -18.66 -3.39 -33.64
CA SER A 223 -17.47 -4.02 -34.23
C SER A 223 -16.79 -3.10 -35.23
N ARG A 224 -15.49 -3.32 -35.48
CA ARG A 224 -14.69 -2.57 -36.45
C ARG A 224 -15.43 -2.28 -37.77
N VAL A 225 -16.02 -3.30 -38.39
CA VAL A 225 -16.71 -3.18 -39.69
C VAL A 225 -17.88 -2.20 -39.61
N VAL A 226 -18.62 -2.20 -38.49
CA VAL A 226 -19.73 -1.28 -38.29
C VAL A 226 -19.22 0.13 -37.99
N SER A 227 -18.17 0.26 -37.18
CA SER A 227 -17.56 1.56 -36.88
C SER A 227 -16.99 2.26 -38.11
N GLU A 228 -16.37 1.52 -39.03
CA GLU A 228 -15.87 2.05 -40.32
C GLU A 228 -17.03 2.56 -41.19
N LYS A 229 -18.13 1.81 -41.28
CA LYS A 229 -19.34 2.24 -41.99
C LYS A 229 -20.00 3.46 -41.35
N LEU A 230 -20.06 3.51 -40.01
CA LEU A 230 -20.57 4.67 -39.29
C LEU A 230 -19.70 5.90 -39.57
N LEU A 231 -18.37 5.74 -39.55
CA LEU A 231 -17.46 6.83 -39.87
C LEU A 231 -17.70 7.37 -41.28
N GLN A 232 -17.94 6.53 -42.30
CA GLN A 232 -18.27 6.97 -43.67
C GLN A 232 -19.50 7.88 -43.76
N ALA A 233 -20.41 7.85 -42.79
CA ALA A 233 -21.58 8.72 -42.77
C ALA A 233 -21.24 10.22 -42.65
N HIS A 234 -20.02 10.58 -42.22
CA HIS A 234 -19.58 11.98 -42.10
C HIS A 234 -19.58 12.77 -43.43
N VAL A 235 -19.60 12.09 -44.58
CA VAL A 235 -19.68 12.71 -45.92
C VAL A 235 -20.99 12.41 -46.64
N THR A 236 -21.98 11.81 -45.96
CA THR A 236 -23.24 11.38 -46.57
C THR A 236 -24.40 12.29 -46.12
N PRO A 237 -24.93 13.15 -46.99
CA PRO A 237 -26.11 13.95 -46.65
C PRO A 237 -27.34 13.10 -46.30
N PRO A 238 -28.14 13.47 -45.29
CA PRO A 238 -28.01 14.64 -44.41
C PRO A 238 -27.16 14.42 -43.14
N LEU A 239 -26.49 13.26 -43.00
CA LEU A 239 -25.72 12.88 -41.81
C LEU A 239 -24.36 13.59 -41.70
N ASP A 240 -23.85 14.13 -42.80
CA ASP A 240 -22.68 15.03 -42.82
C ASP A 240 -22.88 16.25 -41.91
N GLY A 241 -24.10 16.79 -41.86
CA GLY A 241 -24.54 17.87 -40.96
C GLY A 241 -24.46 17.55 -39.46
N CYS A 242 -24.15 16.30 -39.08
CA CYS A 242 -23.85 15.91 -37.71
C CYS A 242 -22.38 16.07 -37.32
N THR A 243 -21.49 16.35 -38.27
CA THR A 243 -20.04 16.46 -38.03
C THR A 243 -19.56 17.88 -38.19
N TYR A 244 -18.45 18.19 -37.53
CA TYR A 244 -17.84 19.51 -37.67
C TYR A 244 -17.43 19.82 -39.13
N LEU A 245 -17.01 18.80 -39.89
CA LEU A 245 -16.60 18.93 -41.29
C LEU A 245 -17.77 19.30 -42.20
N GLY A 246 -18.93 18.65 -42.02
CA GLY A 246 -20.13 18.97 -42.78
C GLY A 246 -20.66 20.37 -42.46
N LEU A 247 -20.69 20.74 -41.18
CA LEU A 247 -21.09 22.10 -40.75
C LEU A 247 -20.18 23.18 -41.33
N ASP A 248 -18.86 22.97 -41.28
CA ASP A 248 -17.87 23.91 -41.84
C ASP A 248 -17.98 24.00 -43.38
N SER A 249 -18.50 22.95 -44.02
CA SER A 249 -18.78 22.89 -45.46
C SER A 249 -20.17 23.44 -45.84
N GLY A 250 -20.94 23.95 -44.86
CA GLY A 250 -22.25 24.56 -45.08
C GLY A 250 -23.46 23.60 -45.02
N ALA A 251 -23.27 22.35 -44.59
CA ALA A 251 -24.39 21.44 -44.37
C ALA A 251 -25.27 21.93 -43.19
N PRO A 252 -26.62 21.81 -43.28
CA PRO A 252 -27.50 22.20 -42.19
C PRO A 252 -27.33 21.26 -40.98
N PRO A 253 -27.42 21.76 -39.74
CA PRO A 253 -27.33 20.91 -38.55
C PRO A 253 -28.48 19.89 -38.51
N LEU A 254 -28.13 18.63 -38.25
CA LEU A 254 -29.10 17.56 -38.10
C LEU A 254 -29.09 16.99 -36.67
N GLN A 255 -30.26 16.99 -36.03
CA GLN A 255 -30.44 16.34 -34.73
C GLN A 255 -30.67 14.83 -34.92
N VAL A 256 -29.71 14.02 -34.48
CA VAL A 256 -29.80 12.54 -34.55
C VAL A 256 -29.59 11.99 -33.15
N PRO A 257 -30.50 11.22 -32.54
CA PRO A 257 -30.23 10.50 -31.29
C PRO A 257 -29.67 9.07 -31.55
N VAL A 258 -28.68 8.59 -30.78
CA VAL A 258 -27.99 7.28 -31.00
C VAL A 258 -29.00 6.13 -30.99
N CYS A 259 -29.97 6.18 -30.08
CA CYS A 259 -30.97 5.12 -29.93
C CYS A 259 -32.21 5.31 -30.84
N LEU A 260 -32.21 6.29 -31.73
CA LEU A 260 -33.46 6.82 -32.31
C LEU A 260 -33.33 7.22 -33.79
N SER A 261 -32.36 6.65 -34.53
CA SER A 261 -32.24 6.96 -35.96
C SER A 261 -31.88 5.76 -36.85
N LEU A 262 -32.31 4.56 -36.45
CA LEU A 262 -32.71 3.55 -37.46
C LEU A 262 -34.23 3.36 -37.55
N VAL A 263 -35.04 3.92 -36.64
CA VAL A 263 -36.51 3.95 -36.75
C VAL A 263 -37.08 5.24 -36.11
N SER A 264 -37.72 6.05 -36.96
CA SER A 264 -38.68 7.17 -36.78
C SER A 264 -38.57 8.22 -35.63
N LEU A 265 -38.66 9.48 -36.07
CA LEU A 265 -38.82 10.76 -35.35
C LEU A 265 -40.14 10.89 -34.54
N GLN A 266 -40.11 11.57 -33.37
CA GLN A 266 -40.67 12.93 -33.19
C GLN A 266 -40.62 13.45 -31.73
N ASN A 267 -40.48 14.79 -31.65
CA ASN A 267 -40.92 15.76 -30.64
C ASN A 267 -40.28 15.82 -29.24
N ALA A 268 -39.61 16.95 -28.96
CA ALA A 268 -39.85 17.76 -27.75
C ALA A 268 -39.30 19.17 -27.93
N SER A 269 -40.20 20.14 -28.10
CA SER A 269 -39.98 21.57 -27.94
C SER A 269 -40.03 21.93 -26.45
N ASN A 270 -38.98 22.57 -25.92
CA ASN A 270 -39.05 23.52 -24.80
C ASN A 270 -37.67 24.18 -24.58
N LEU A 271 -37.48 25.32 -25.22
CA LEU A 271 -36.38 26.26 -24.99
C LEU A 271 -37.01 27.59 -24.58
N SER A 272 -37.24 27.76 -23.28
CA SER A 272 -37.75 29.02 -22.72
C SER A 272 -37.59 29.05 -21.19
N LEU A 273 -36.35 29.04 -20.69
CA LEU A 273 -36.09 29.29 -19.27
C LEU A 273 -34.92 30.22 -18.97
N ILE A 274 -33.99 30.44 -19.91
CA ILE A 274 -32.86 31.37 -19.68
C ILE A 274 -33.21 32.81 -20.06
N PHE A 275 -34.04 33.03 -21.09
CA PHE A 275 -34.47 34.38 -21.49
C PHE A 275 -35.50 35.01 -20.54
N VAL A 276 -36.19 34.20 -19.73
CA VAL A 276 -37.24 34.65 -18.81
C VAL A 276 -36.65 35.28 -17.54
N PHE A 277 -35.48 34.81 -17.07
CA PHE A 277 -34.85 35.35 -15.85
C PHE A 277 -34.30 36.77 -16.03
N THR A 278 -33.71 37.10 -17.18
CA THR A 278 -33.13 38.43 -17.44
C THR A 278 -34.22 39.49 -17.70
N TRP A 279 -35.30 39.11 -18.40
CA TRP A 279 -36.44 39.99 -18.66
C TRP A 279 -37.29 40.23 -17.41
N ILE A 280 -37.55 39.21 -16.59
CA ILE A 280 -38.29 39.37 -15.33
C ILE A 280 -37.49 40.22 -14.33
N LEU A 281 -36.17 40.05 -14.21
CA LEU A 281 -35.36 40.92 -13.31
C LEU A 281 -35.37 42.40 -13.73
N THR A 282 -35.32 42.67 -15.04
CA THR A 282 -35.32 44.06 -15.54
C THR A 282 -36.67 44.75 -15.29
N LEU A 283 -37.78 44.02 -15.46
CA LEU A 283 -39.13 44.50 -15.15
C LEU A 283 -39.39 44.64 -13.63
N VAL A 284 -38.87 43.72 -12.82
CA VAL A 284 -39.05 43.71 -11.37
C VAL A 284 -38.33 44.89 -10.70
N LEU A 285 -37.14 45.27 -11.14
CA LEU A 285 -36.45 46.45 -10.59
C LEU A 285 -37.04 47.78 -11.08
N TYR A 286 -37.53 47.83 -12.32
CA TYR A 286 -38.23 49.01 -12.82
C TYR A 286 -39.50 49.31 -12.00
N PHE A 287 -40.23 48.28 -11.55
CA PHE A 287 -41.41 48.44 -10.70
C PHE A 287 -41.11 48.56 -9.19
N SER A 288 -40.05 47.92 -8.68
CA SER A 288 -39.71 47.96 -7.24
C SER A 288 -39.04 49.28 -6.80
N LEU A 289 -38.46 50.04 -7.74
CA LEU A 289 -37.91 51.37 -7.47
C LEU A 289 -38.99 52.46 -7.32
N LEU A 290 -40.27 52.15 -7.58
CA LEU A 290 -41.37 53.13 -7.55
C LEU A 290 -42.19 53.14 -6.24
N SER A 291 -42.02 52.18 -5.31
CA SER A 291 -42.58 52.21 -3.93
C SER A 291 -42.02 51.06 -3.05
N PRO A 292 -41.42 51.28 -1.86
CA PRO A 292 -40.61 50.26 -1.22
C PRO A 292 -41.33 49.52 -0.08
N PRO A 293 -41.21 48.18 -0.02
CA PRO A 293 -41.22 47.46 1.25
C PRO A 293 -39.82 46.97 1.70
N LEU A 294 -38.75 47.17 0.90
CA LEU A 294 -37.39 46.65 1.16
C LEU A 294 -36.38 47.72 1.59
N ARG A 295 -35.48 47.37 2.52
CA ARG A 295 -34.35 48.22 2.94
C ARG A 295 -33.04 47.77 2.26
N PRO A 296 -32.10 48.67 1.93
CA PRO A 296 -30.81 48.31 1.33
C PRO A 296 -30.01 47.27 2.14
N GLU A 297 -30.09 47.31 3.47
CA GLU A 297 -29.39 46.38 4.35
C GLU A 297 -29.95 44.95 4.27
N GLU A 298 -31.12 44.76 3.67
CA GLU A 298 -31.71 43.44 3.42
C GLU A 298 -31.16 42.78 2.14
N LEU A 299 -30.54 43.58 1.27
CA LEU A 299 -30.05 43.17 -0.05
C LEU A 299 -28.52 43.09 -0.15
N TRP A 300 -27.79 43.98 0.53
CA TRP A 300 -26.32 44.07 0.43
C TRP A 300 -25.63 43.97 1.79
N VAL A 301 -24.50 43.29 1.85
CA VAL A 301 -23.65 43.27 3.04
C VAL A 301 -22.92 44.61 3.17
N ARG A 302 -22.67 45.06 4.40
CA ARG A 302 -21.92 46.31 4.63
C ARG A 302 -20.53 46.22 4.02
N GLY A 303 -20.21 47.16 3.13
CA GLY A 303 -18.91 47.24 2.43
C GLY A 303 -18.93 46.73 1.00
N GLU A 304 -20.02 46.09 0.54
CA GLU A 304 -20.15 45.64 -0.85
C GLU A 304 -20.62 46.75 -1.80
N GLN A 305 -20.23 46.64 -3.06
CA GLN A 305 -20.74 47.50 -4.14
C GLN A 305 -22.26 47.30 -4.27
N ARG A 306 -23.03 48.39 -4.17
CA ARG A 306 -24.49 48.39 -4.31
C ARG A 306 -24.90 48.20 -5.78
N SER A 307 -24.64 47.02 -6.30
CA SER A 307 -24.98 46.62 -7.67
C SER A 307 -26.03 45.52 -7.67
N LEU A 308 -26.68 45.33 -8.81
CA LEU A 308 -27.62 44.23 -9.03
C LEU A 308 -26.95 42.86 -8.82
N LEU A 309 -25.69 42.75 -9.24
CA LEU A 309 -24.93 41.50 -9.17
C LEU A 309 -24.71 41.05 -7.72
N GLU A 310 -24.50 42.01 -6.81
CA GLU A 310 -24.25 41.75 -5.37
C GLU A 310 -25.53 41.67 -4.53
N ALA A 311 -26.69 42.04 -5.08
CA ALA A 311 -27.95 42.02 -4.35
C ALA A 311 -28.42 40.58 -4.09
N ARG A 312 -28.59 40.20 -2.81
CA ARG A 312 -29.02 38.86 -2.38
C ARG A 312 -30.53 38.65 -2.57
N LEU A 313 -30.92 38.43 -3.82
CA LEU A 313 -32.31 38.32 -4.24
C LEU A 313 -32.84 36.88 -4.26
N PHE A 314 -31.96 35.88 -4.36
CA PHE A 314 -32.34 34.49 -4.67
C PHE A 314 -32.40 33.63 -3.39
N PRO A 315 -33.58 33.37 -2.82
CA PRO A 315 -33.69 32.49 -1.66
C PRO A 315 -33.36 31.05 -2.04
N VAL A 316 -32.49 30.40 -1.26
CA VAL A 316 -32.01 29.04 -1.53
C VAL A 316 -32.39 28.06 -0.42
N LEU A 317 -32.48 28.50 0.84
CA LEU A 317 -32.74 27.64 1.98
C LEU A 317 -33.57 28.33 3.05
N HIS A 318 -34.60 27.66 3.54
CA HIS A 318 -35.29 28.04 4.76
C HIS A 318 -34.77 27.22 5.95
N PRO A 319 -34.32 27.85 7.05
CA PRO A 319 -33.74 27.15 8.20
C PRO A 319 -34.61 26.04 8.80
N ARG A 320 -35.94 26.14 8.70
CA ARG A 320 -36.91 25.15 9.23
C ARG A 320 -37.72 24.43 8.14
N GLY A 321 -37.54 24.78 6.87
CA GLY A 321 -38.38 24.35 5.75
C GLY A 321 -37.64 23.68 4.60
N GLY A 322 -36.30 23.61 4.66
CA GLY A 322 -35.49 23.01 3.60
C GLY A 322 -35.37 23.91 2.37
N ALA A 323 -35.13 23.30 1.20
CA ALA A 323 -34.89 24.01 -0.05
C ALA A 323 -36.10 24.87 -0.47
N VAL A 324 -35.83 26.08 -0.97
CA VAL A 324 -36.89 27.01 -1.40
C VAL A 324 -37.14 26.84 -2.90
N GLY A 325 -38.34 26.42 -3.27
CA GLY A 325 -38.78 26.39 -4.68
C GLY A 325 -39.16 27.78 -5.21
N LEU A 326 -39.25 27.92 -6.54
CA LEU A 326 -39.65 29.16 -7.23
C LEU A 326 -40.95 29.76 -6.68
N GLU A 327 -41.97 28.92 -6.48
CA GLU A 327 -43.28 29.34 -5.94
C GLU A 327 -43.23 29.83 -4.49
N GLY A 328 -42.25 29.41 -3.68
CA GLY A 328 -42.11 29.81 -2.28
C GLY A 328 -41.14 30.95 -2.05
N GLY A 329 -40.24 31.19 -3.01
CA GLY A 329 -39.12 32.12 -2.86
C GLY A 329 -39.32 33.48 -3.53
N VAL A 330 -39.88 33.51 -4.73
CA VAL A 330 -39.96 34.74 -5.56
C VAL A 330 -41.38 35.19 -5.87
N THR A 331 -42.40 34.50 -5.37
CA THR A 331 -43.83 34.85 -5.57
C THR A 331 -44.19 36.24 -5.06
N TRP A 332 -43.51 36.76 -4.05
CA TRP A 332 -43.72 38.14 -3.58
C TRP A 332 -43.32 39.17 -4.66
N LEU A 333 -42.37 38.84 -5.55
CA LEU A 333 -42.00 39.66 -6.71
C LEU A 333 -43.07 39.67 -7.80
N LEU A 334 -43.98 38.69 -7.79
CA LEU A 334 -45.07 38.54 -8.74
C LEU A 334 -46.42 39.03 -8.16
N GLY A 335 -46.40 39.79 -7.05
CA GLY A 335 -47.60 40.30 -6.39
C GLY A 335 -48.26 39.34 -5.40
N GLY A 336 -47.59 38.27 -5.00
CA GLY A 336 -48.07 37.35 -3.96
C GLY A 336 -48.25 38.02 -2.59
N GLY A 337 -49.27 37.62 -1.83
CA GLY A 337 -49.67 38.26 -0.56
C GLY A 337 -48.57 38.35 0.52
N GLY A 338 -48.79 39.19 1.54
CA GLY A 338 -47.78 39.64 2.52
C GLY A 338 -47.02 38.54 3.31
N GLY A 339 -47.52 37.31 3.36
CA GLY A 339 -46.79 36.16 3.93
C GLY A 339 -45.55 35.74 3.13
N CYS A 340 -45.51 36.04 1.82
CA CYS A 340 -44.42 35.65 0.93
C CYS A 340 -43.15 36.49 1.15
N LEU A 341 -43.30 37.79 1.44
CA LEU A 341 -42.16 38.68 1.72
C LEU A 341 -41.46 38.33 3.04
N LYS A 342 -42.23 37.98 4.08
CA LYS A 342 -41.68 37.52 5.36
C LYS A 342 -40.86 36.23 5.20
N ARG A 343 -41.39 35.28 4.42
CA ARG A 343 -40.65 34.05 4.08
C ARG A 343 -39.38 34.35 3.29
N TRP A 344 -39.45 35.20 2.26
CA TRP A 344 -38.24 35.61 1.53
C TRP A 344 -37.18 36.24 2.45
N ARG A 345 -37.59 37.06 3.43
CA ARG A 345 -36.69 37.66 4.43
C ARG A 345 -35.99 36.64 5.34
N GLU A 346 -36.72 35.60 5.75
CA GLU A 346 -36.23 34.53 6.63
C GLU A 346 -35.40 33.47 5.90
N ALA A 347 -35.44 33.44 4.56
CA ALA A 347 -34.63 32.53 3.76
C ALA A 347 -33.16 32.99 3.73
N TRP A 348 -32.24 32.03 3.68
CA TRP A 348 -30.88 32.27 3.23
C TRP A 348 -30.92 32.59 1.74
N ARG A 349 -30.30 33.71 1.33
CA ARG A 349 -30.35 34.25 -0.02
C ARG A 349 -28.96 34.38 -0.61
N LEU A 350 -28.87 34.13 -1.91
CA LEU A 350 -27.67 34.36 -2.71
C LEU A 350 -27.87 35.56 -3.65
N SER A 351 -26.77 36.20 -4.03
CA SER A 351 -26.71 37.20 -5.09
C SER A 351 -26.55 36.57 -6.47
N LEU A 352 -26.78 37.34 -7.54
CA LEU A 352 -26.57 36.82 -8.90
C LEU A 352 -25.09 36.49 -9.13
N LYS A 353 -24.17 37.25 -8.54
CA LYS A 353 -22.73 36.97 -8.55
C LYS A 353 -22.41 35.65 -7.84
N GLU A 354 -22.97 35.43 -6.66
CA GLU A 354 -22.83 34.18 -5.91
C GLU A 354 -23.39 33.01 -6.74
N VAL A 355 -24.58 33.14 -7.33
CA VAL A 355 -25.17 32.12 -8.23
C VAL A 355 -24.27 31.83 -9.45
N LEU A 356 -23.77 32.87 -10.13
CA LEU A 356 -22.89 32.71 -11.29
C LEU A 356 -21.56 32.03 -10.90
N SER A 357 -21.00 32.36 -9.73
CA SER A 357 -19.80 31.67 -9.23
C SER A 357 -20.04 30.17 -8.96
N LEU A 358 -21.23 29.79 -8.49
CA LEU A 358 -21.63 28.40 -8.28
C LEU A 358 -21.89 27.63 -9.58
N THR A 359 -21.96 28.32 -10.73
CA THR A 359 -22.05 27.69 -12.06
C THR A 359 -20.70 27.52 -12.75
N HIS A 360 -19.60 28.03 -12.16
CA HIS A 360 -18.27 27.96 -12.76
C HIS A 360 -17.63 26.58 -12.57
N GLN A 361 -17.68 25.75 -13.62
CA GLN A 361 -17.26 24.34 -13.60
C GLN A 361 -15.82 24.15 -13.09
N GLU A 362 -14.87 24.94 -13.58
CA GLU A 362 -13.47 24.80 -13.17
C GLU A 362 -13.27 25.12 -11.68
N ALA A 363 -14.01 26.10 -11.15
CA ALA A 363 -13.89 26.51 -9.76
C ALA A 363 -14.50 25.45 -8.83
N GLU A 364 -15.63 24.87 -9.24
CA GLU A 364 -16.27 23.74 -8.55
C GLU A 364 -15.32 22.52 -8.50
N LEU A 365 -14.71 22.14 -9.64
CA LEU A 365 -13.75 21.02 -9.69
C LEU A 365 -12.50 21.27 -8.86
N GLN A 366 -11.97 22.51 -8.89
CA GLN A 366 -10.83 22.90 -8.07
C GLN A 366 -11.16 22.85 -6.57
N TRP A 367 -12.28 23.44 -6.15
CA TRP A 367 -12.71 23.44 -4.75
C TRP A 367 -12.88 22.01 -4.22
N ARG A 368 -13.45 21.14 -5.06
CA ARG A 368 -13.57 19.72 -4.77
C ARG A 368 -12.19 19.09 -4.55
N GLU A 369 -11.23 19.34 -5.43
CA GLU A 369 -9.85 18.87 -5.26
C GLU A 369 -9.22 19.37 -3.95
N GLU A 370 -9.41 20.64 -3.61
CA GLU A 370 -8.97 21.23 -2.34
C GLU A 370 -9.60 20.53 -1.13
N LEU A 371 -10.91 20.24 -1.20
CA LEU A 371 -11.62 19.49 -0.15
C LEU A 371 -11.04 18.08 0.03
N LEU A 372 -10.71 17.38 -1.07
CA LEU A 372 -10.06 16.07 -1.01
C LEU A 372 -8.74 16.15 -0.22
N PHE A 373 -7.93 17.18 -0.48
CA PHE A 373 -6.66 17.36 0.23
C PHE A 373 -6.84 17.75 1.69
N LEU A 374 -7.83 18.59 2.01
CA LEU A 374 -8.19 18.91 3.40
C LEU A 374 -8.65 17.66 4.16
N ALA A 375 -9.51 16.85 3.55
CA ALA A 375 -9.95 15.57 4.10
C ALA A 375 -8.77 14.60 4.28
N GLY A 376 -7.88 14.53 3.28
CA GLY A 376 -6.66 13.70 3.34
C GLY A 376 -5.71 14.12 4.47
N ARG A 377 -5.45 15.43 4.62
CA ARG A 377 -4.66 15.96 5.75
C ARG A 377 -5.31 15.63 7.08
N ARG A 378 -6.63 15.78 7.20
CA ARG A 378 -7.36 15.40 8.41
C ARG A 378 -7.23 13.90 8.69
N ARG A 379 -7.35 13.06 7.66
CA ARG A 379 -7.18 11.62 7.76
C ARG A 379 -5.79 11.25 8.26
N VAL A 380 -4.73 11.87 7.75
CA VAL A 380 -3.35 11.68 8.25
C VAL A 380 -3.28 11.99 9.75
N ILE A 381 -3.83 13.12 10.18
CA ILE A 381 -3.88 13.50 11.60
C ILE A 381 -4.61 12.44 12.44
N ASP A 382 -5.78 12.00 11.98
CA ASP A 382 -6.61 11.03 12.69
C ASP A 382 -5.93 9.65 12.75
N VAL A 383 -5.23 9.22 11.69
CA VAL A 383 -4.51 7.94 11.64
C VAL A 383 -3.43 7.88 12.71
N PHE A 384 -2.66 8.96 12.86
CA PHE A 384 -1.62 9.04 13.89
C PHE A 384 -2.22 9.17 15.30
N ALA A 385 -3.26 9.99 15.49
CA ALA A 385 -3.92 10.17 16.78
C ALA A 385 -4.58 8.87 17.29
N LYS A 386 -5.22 8.11 16.39
CA LYS A 386 -5.97 6.88 16.70
C LYS A 386 -5.14 5.60 16.51
N ARG A 387 -3.90 5.71 16.02
CA ARG A 387 -2.99 4.59 15.73
C ARG A 387 -3.58 3.51 14.81
N THR A 388 -4.34 3.92 13.80
CA THR A 388 -5.01 2.97 12.89
C THR A 388 -4.05 2.38 11.85
N ASP A 389 -4.37 1.19 11.33
CA ASP A 389 -3.62 0.50 10.27
C ASP A 389 -3.99 0.92 8.84
N VAL A 390 -4.50 2.15 8.68
CA VAL A 390 -4.81 2.69 7.35
C VAL A 390 -3.52 3.01 6.59
N CYS A 391 -3.44 2.54 5.35
CA CYS A 391 -2.39 2.89 4.40
C CYS A 391 -2.53 4.34 3.93
N LEU A 392 -1.49 5.15 4.12
CA LEU A 392 -1.51 6.57 3.73
C LEU A 392 -0.87 6.84 2.36
N LEU A 393 -0.20 5.85 1.76
CA LEU A 393 0.46 6.01 0.45
C LEU A 393 -0.47 6.53 -0.67
N PRO A 394 -1.73 6.07 -0.81
CA PRO A 394 -2.63 6.61 -1.82
C PRO A 394 -2.89 8.10 -1.64
N TRP A 395 -2.99 8.57 -0.39
CA TRP A 395 -3.17 9.98 -0.05
C TRP A 395 -1.91 10.80 -0.31
N PHE A 396 -0.73 10.26 -0.02
CA PHE A 396 0.54 10.94 -0.30
C PHE A 396 0.74 11.15 -1.81
N ARG A 397 0.44 10.13 -2.62
CA ARG A 397 0.48 10.25 -4.08
C ARG A 397 -0.54 11.27 -4.59
N ALA A 398 -1.74 11.29 -4.02
CA ALA A 398 -2.76 12.26 -4.38
C ALA A 398 -2.29 13.69 -4.08
N ALA A 399 -1.75 13.92 -2.89
CA ALA A 399 -1.22 15.23 -2.49
C ALA A 399 -0.06 15.71 -3.38
N VAL A 400 0.88 14.82 -3.74
CA VAL A 400 1.99 15.17 -4.65
C VAL A 400 1.48 15.51 -6.05
N LEU A 401 0.55 14.72 -6.60
CA LEU A 401 -0.05 15.01 -7.91
C LEU A 401 -0.81 16.33 -7.92
N GLY A 402 -1.50 16.66 -6.82
CA GLY A 402 -2.21 17.92 -6.63
C GLY A 402 -1.35 19.10 -6.15
N SER A 403 -0.02 18.96 -6.13
CA SER A 403 0.90 19.99 -5.65
C SER A 403 0.68 20.44 -4.18
N GLN A 404 0.12 19.58 -3.33
CA GLN A 404 -0.18 19.82 -1.90
C GLN A 404 0.83 19.16 -0.95
N GLN A 405 1.97 18.67 -1.46
CA GLN A 405 2.99 18.00 -0.65
C GLN A 405 3.57 18.87 0.47
N GLY A 406 3.66 20.20 0.29
CA GLY A 406 4.19 21.12 1.30
C GLY A 406 3.34 21.13 2.57
N ALA A 407 2.04 21.39 2.41
CA ALA A 407 1.08 21.37 3.51
C ALA A 407 0.98 19.99 4.20
N LEU A 408 1.18 18.91 3.44
CA LEU A 408 1.24 17.55 3.98
C LEU A 408 2.51 17.33 4.84
N LEU A 409 3.68 17.73 4.34
CA LEU A 409 4.94 17.64 5.08
C LEU A 409 4.90 18.44 6.37
N GLU A 410 4.41 19.69 6.33
CA GLU A 410 4.20 20.52 7.53
C GLU A 410 3.28 19.84 8.55
N THR A 411 2.23 19.16 8.07
CA THR A 411 1.31 18.42 8.93
C THR A 411 2.00 17.26 9.65
N LEU A 412 2.92 16.56 8.97
CA LEU A 412 3.72 15.47 9.54
C LEU A 412 4.80 16.00 10.49
N ASP A 413 5.48 17.10 10.12
CA ASP A 413 6.52 17.73 10.94
C ASP A 413 5.97 18.29 12.26
N CYS A 414 4.71 18.70 12.30
CA CYS A 414 4.01 19.22 13.48
C CYS A 414 3.46 18.13 14.44
N LYS A 415 3.79 16.85 14.23
CA LYS A 415 3.44 15.75 15.16
C LYS A 415 4.50 15.34 16.20
N PRO A 416 5.45 16.18 16.68
CA PRO A 416 6.40 15.75 17.70
C PRO A 416 5.76 15.83 19.09
N GLY A 417 5.79 14.71 19.81
CA GLY A 417 5.13 14.49 21.12
C GLY A 417 4.46 13.12 21.26
N MET A 418 4.75 12.19 20.34
CA MET A 418 4.15 10.86 20.29
C MET A 418 5.11 9.80 20.84
N GLU A 419 4.58 8.63 21.19
CA GLU A 419 5.40 7.45 21.53
C GLU A 419 6.38 7.10 20.39
N LEU A 420 7.53 6.52 20.76
CA LEU A 420 8.65 6.21 19.86
C LEU A 420 8.23 5.48 18.57
N GLY A 421 7.37 4.46 18.68
CA GLY A 421 6.88 3.71 17.51
C GLY A 421 6.09 4.58 16.53
N VAL A 422 5.25 5.47 17.05
CA VAL A 422 4.43 6.36 16.21
C VAL A 422 5.27 7.47 15.58
N ALA A 423 6.25 7.99 16.31
CA ALA A 423 7.22 8.94 15.77
C ALA A 423 8.07 8.30 14.65
N ALA A 424 8.55 7.07 14.83
CA ALA A 424 9.28 6.32 13.80
C ALA A 424 8.43 6.10 12.54
N ARG A 425 7.15 5.72 12.72
CA ARG A 425 6.19 5.61 11.61
C ARG A 425 5.98 6.95 10.90
N CYS A 426 5.87 8.06 11.64
CA CYS A 426 5.73 9.40 11.06
C CYS A 426 6.93 9.77 10.18
N LEU A 427 8.16 9.54 10.66
CA LEU A 427 9.38 9.76 9.89
C LEU A 427 9.43 8.89 8.61
N SER A 428 9.02 7.62 8.70
CA SER A 428 8.90 6.75 7.54
C SER A 428 7.85 7.25 6.53
N CYS A 429 6.72 7.79 7.01
CA CYS A 429 5.72 8.43 6.16
C CYS A 429 6.25 9.68 5.45
N ILE A 430 7.09 10.50 6.11
CA ILE A 430 7.76 11.64 5.46
C ILE A 430 8.67 11.14 4.33
N ALA A 431 9.42 10.06 4.58
CA ALA A 431 10.24 9.42 3.54
C ALA A 431 9.38 8.90 2.37
N ASP A 432 8.18 8.38 2.62
CA ASP A 432 7.23 7.98 1.57
C ASP A 432 6.75 9.17 0.73
N VAL A 433 6.46 10.32 1.35
CA VAL A 433 6.09 11.56 0.63
C VAL A 433 7.24 12.02 -0.27
N LEU A 434 8.48 12.04 0.24
CA LEU A 434 9.67 12.43 -0.53
C LEU A 434 9.90 11.52 -1.74
N VAL A 435 9.67 10.22 -1.60
CA VAL A 435 9.78 9.26 -2.70
C VAL A 435 8.65 9.45 -3.71
N CYS A 436 7.43 9.75 -3.26
CA CYS A 436 6.34 10.13 -4.15
C CYS A 436 6.69 11.39 -4.96
N MET A 437 7.32 12.39 -4.33
CA MET A 437 7.81 13.61 -5.00
C MET A 437 8.90 13.33 -6.04
N ALA A 438 9.81 12.37 -5.79
CA ALA A 438 10.85 12.00 -6.75
C ALA A 438 10.27 11.41 -8.05
N GLY A 439 9.11 10.74 -7.94
CA GLY A 439 8.44 10.03 -9.03
C GLY A 439 8.90 8.58 -9.17
N GLU A 440 8.03 7.73 -9.69
CA GLU A 440 8.28 6.29 -9.80
C GLU A 440 9.52 5.98 -10.66
N GLY A 441 10.43 5.18 -10.12
CA GLY A 441 11.66 4.75 -10.81
C GLY A 441 12.71 5.85 -10.99
N ARG A 442 12.53 7.03 -10.39
CA ARG A 442 13.46 8.16 -10.46
C ARG A 442 14.23 8.31 -9.14
N GLY A 443 15.42 8.92 -9.19
CA GLY A 443 16.21 9.22 -7.99
C GLY A 443 17.02 8.06 -7.40
N GLY A 444 16.98 6.88 -8.01
CA GLY A 444 17.76 5.71 -7.61
C GLY A 444 17.10 4.86 -6.51
N LEU A 445 17.87 3.93 -5.94
CA LEU A 445 17.35 3.02 -4.92
C LEU A 445 17.11 3.74 -3.58
N ARG A 446 16.07 3.36 -2.84
CA ARG A 446 15.87 3.84 -1.46
C ARG A 446 16.72 3.06 -0.43
N SER A 447 17.52 2.09 -0.88
CA SER A 447 18.43 1.31 -0.03
C SER A 447 19.84 1.92 0.03
N GLY A 448 20.50 1.77 1.17
CA GLY A 448 21.89 2.21 1.39
C GLY A 448 22.09 3.04 2.67
N PRO A 449 23.35 3.26 3.10
CA PRO A 449 23.66 4.05 4.29
C PRO A 449 23.36 5.55 4.08
N ALA A 450 22.88 6.20 5.13
CA ALA A 450 22.59 7.63 5.18
C ALA A 450 23.73 8.36 5.93
N ALA A 451 24.90 8.51 5.29
CA ALA A 451 26.13 8.98 5.93
C ALA A 451 26.52 10.41 5.51
N ASN A 452 25.61 11.36 5.65
CA ASN A 452 25.88 12.76 5.35
C ASN A 452 25.90 13.57 6.65
N GLU A 453 27.02 14.23 6.93
CA GLU A 453 27.27 14.96 8.17
C GLU A 453 26.26 16.09 8.42
N ALA A 454 25.67 16.68 7.38
CA ALA A 454 24.67 17.74 7.54
C ALA A 454 23.42 17.30 8.34
N TRP A 455 23.16 15.98 8.39
CA TRP A 455 22.02 15.41 9.12
C TRP A 455 22.38 14.94 10.54
N SER A 456 23.67 15.00 10.92
CA SER A 456 24.18 14.45 12.18
C SER A 456 23.57 15.12 13.42
N SER A 457 23.37 16.45 13.37
CA SER A 457 22.76 17.21 14.47
C SER A 457 21.34 16.71 14.78
N ALA A 458 20.57 16.37 13.75
CA ALA A 458 19.23 15.83 13.91
C ALA A 458 19.26 14.44 14.56
N TYR A 459 20.17 13.55 14.14
CA TYR A 459 20.35 12.25 14.78
C TYR A 459 20.75 12.36 16.24
N PHE A 460 21.69 13.25 16.56
CA PHE A 460 22.12 13.50 17.93
C PHE A 460 20.95 13.92 18.83
N LEU A 461 20.10 14.86 18.38
CA LEU A 461 18.92 15.29 19.14
C LEU A 461 17.94 14.13 19.38
N LEU A 462 17.69 13.29 18.37
CA LEU A 462 16.83 12.11 18.51
C LEU A 462 17.43 11.09 19.49
N GLU A 463 18.75 10.87 19.46
CA GLU A 463 19.46 9.98 20.38
C GLU A 463 19.37 10.45 21.84
N GLN A 464 19.37 11.77 22.07
CA GLN A 464 19.15 12.38 23.39
C GLN A 464 17.67 12.37 23.84
N GLY A 465 16.75 11.91 22.99
CA GLY A 465 15.31 11.88 23.28
C GLY A 465 14.57 13.19 22.99
N ASP A 466 15.23 14.21 22.42
CA ASP A 466 14.56 15.42 21.94
C ASP A 466 13.90 15.18 20.57
N LEU A 467 12.73 14.56 20.61
CA LEU A 467 11.94 14.26 19.41
C LEU A 467 11.55 15.51 18.64
N ARG A 468 11.21 16.61 19.34
CA ARG A 468 10.74 17.84 18.69
C ARG A 468 11.89 18.56 18.01
N GLY A 469 13.01 18.74 18.70
CA GLY A 469 14.21 19.33 18.13
C GLY A 469 14.75 18.49 16.98
N GLY A 470 14.80 17.16 17.13
CA GLY A 470 15.24 16.24 16.08
C GLY A 470 14.38 16.33 14.80
N VAL A 471 13.05 16.28 14.92
CA VAL A 471 12.15 16.42 13.76
C VAL A 471 12.28 17.80 13.10
N HIS A 472 12.40 18.86 13.90
CA HIS A 472 12.61 20.21 13.38
C HIS A 472 13.93 20.32 12.62
N ALA A 473 15.03 19.78 13.17
CA ALA A 473 16.34 19.76 12.51
C ALA A 473 16.30 18.97 11.18
N LEU A 474 15.61 17.82 11.15
CA LEU A 474 15.38 17.07 9.91
C LEU A 474 14.63 17.91 8.87
N ALA A 475 13.55 18.59 9.27
CA ALA A 475 12.73 19.40 8.37
C ALA A 475 13.50 20.60 7.80
N THR A 476 14.28 21.28 8.63
CA THR A 476 15.17 22.37 8.21
C THR A 476 16.22 21.87 7.22
N GLN A 477 16.89 20.75 7.53
CA GLN A 477 17.89 20.19 6.63
C GLN A 477 17.28 19.72 5.31
N ARG A 478 16.08 19.11 5.34
CA ARG A 478 15.33 18.63 4.16
C ARG A 478 15.08 19.72 3.12
N ALA A 479 14.88 20.98 3.53
CA ALA A 479 14.61 22.09 2.61
C ALA A 479 15.70 22.25 1.53
N HIS A 480 16.95 21.87 1.83
CA HIS A 480 18.08 21.93 0.89
C HIS A 480 18.13 20.76 -0.11
N TRP A 481 17.23 19.77 0.00
CA TRP A 481 17.28 18.50 -0.74
C TRP A 481 16.07 18.27 -1.66
N LEU A 482 15.18 19.26 -1.80
CA LEU A 482 13.92 19.10 -2.54
C LEU A 482 14.01 19.36 -4.05
N SER A 483 15.16 19.82 -4.55
CA SER A 483 15.29 20.35 -5.92
C SER A 483 15.35 19.29 -7.01
N ARG A 484 15.79 18.06 -6.69
CA ARG A 484 16.01 16.99 -7.68
C ARG A 484 15.56 15.62 -7.15
N PRO A 485 15.10 14.70 -8.02
CA PRO A 485 14.69 13.35 -7.63
C PRO A 485 15.73 12.56 -6.82
N ASP A 486 17.01 12.66 -7.18
CA ASP A 486 18.09 11.96 -6.47
C ASP A 486 18.31 12.49 -5.05
N LEU A 487 18.18 13.81 -4.85
CA LEU A 487 18.26 14.42 -3.52
C LEU A 487 17.05 14.07 -2.66
N LEU A 488 15.85 14.01 -3.25
CA LEU A 488 14.62 13.58 -2.57
C LEU A 488 14.74 12.15 -2.02
N VAL A 489 15.23 11.22 -2.83
CA VAL A 489 15.47 9.82 -2.40
C VAL A 489 16.55 9.75 -1.32
N ARG A 490 17.63 10.54 -1.43
CA ARG A 490 18.66 10.61 -0.39
C ARG A 490 18.13 11.18 0.92
N ALA A 491 17.32 12.24 0.88
CA ALA A 491 16.66 12.78 2.06
C ALA A 491 15.71 11.73 2.68
N ALA A 492 14.96 10.97 1.87
CA ALA A 492 14.11 9.89 2.36
C ALA A 492 14.92 8.82 3.14
N ARG A 493 16.12 8.46 2.67
CA ARG A 493 17.03 7.56 3.42
C ARG A 493 17.43 8.14 4.79
N HIS A 494 17.63 9.45 4.88
CA HIS A 494 17.94 10.10 6.16
C HIS A 494 16.78 10.03 7.16
N TYR A 495 15.55 10.25 6.68
CA TYR A 495 14.34 10.06 7.49
C TYR A 495 14.14 8.59 7.92
N GLU A 496 14.46 7.62 7.06
CA GLU A 496 14.47 6.21 7.46
C GLU A 496 15.53 5.92 8.54
N GLY A 497 16.74 6.47 8.38
CA GLY A 497 17.78 6.40 9.42
C GLY A 497 17.32 6.98 10.74
N ALA A 498 16.58 8.09 10.72
CA ALA A 498 16.03 8.73 11.92
C ALA A 498 14.95 7.85 12.56
N GLY A 499 14.09 7.24 11.75
CA GLY A 499 13.13 6.23 12.22
C GLY A 499 13.81 5.02 12.86
N GLN A 500 14.96 4.58 12.32
CA GLN A 500 15.76 3.49 12.89
C GLN A 500 16.37 3.85 14.26
N VAL A 501 16.79 5.11 14.47
CA VAL A 501 17.24 5.58 15.80
C VAL A 501 16.11 5.43 16.84
N LEU A 502 14.90 5.85 16.49
CA LEU A 502 13.74 5.75 17.39
C LEU A 502 13.29 4.30 17.61
N LEU A 503 13.31 3.49 16.55
CA LEU A 503 13.04 2.05 16.64
C LEU A 503 14.04 1.36 17.58
N ARG A 504 15.32 1.69 17.46
CA ARG A 504 16.40 1.20 18.32
C ARG A 504 16.15 1.55 19.78
N GLN A 505 15.84 2.82 20.08
CA GLN A 505 15.50 3.26 21.44
C GLN A 505 14.27 2.52 22.00
N ALA A 506 13.24 2.31 21.17
CA ALA A 506 12.05 1.57 21.57
C ALA A 506 12.39 0.12 21.95
N VAL A 507 13.19 -0.57 21.14
CA VAL A 507 13.63 -1.94 21.44
C VAL A 507 14.56 -1.97 22.66
N MET A 508 15.49 -1.02 22.78
CA MET A 508 16.41 -0.92 23.92
C MET A 508 15.71 -0.79 25.27
N SER A 509 14.46 -0.31 25.32
CA SER A 509 13.66 -0.31 26.54
C SER A 509 13.43 -1.70 27.14
N SER A 510 13.65 -2.78 26.36
CA SER A 510 13.65 -4.17 26.85
C SER A 510 14.72 -4.44 27.90
N GLN A 511 15.75 -3.58 28.01
CA GLN A 511 16.80 -3.66 29.03
C GLN A 511 16.23 -3.78 30.44
N LYS A 512 15.04 -3.22 30.71
CA LYS A 512 14.40 -3.31 32.04
C LYS A 512 14.04 -4.74 32.47
N PHE A 513 13.97 -5.68 31.52
CA PHE A 513 13.68 -7.09 31.79
C PHE A 513 14.95 -7.92 32.01
N ILE A 514 16.12 -7.30 31.93
CA ILE A 514 17.40 -7.97 32.19
C ILE A 514 17.67 -7.95 33.69
N SER A 515 17.74 -9.13 34.30
CA SER A 515 18.15 -9.32 35.69
C SER A 515 19.44 -10.13 35.75
N ILE A 516 20.48 -9.56 36.34
CA ILE A 516 21.78 -10.22 36.52
C ILE A 516 22.05 -10.34 38.02
N GLY A 517 22.22 -11.57 38.50
CA GLY A 517 22.51 -11.87 39.90
C GLY A 517 24.01 -11.94 40.20
N ALA A 518 24.32 -12.04 41.50
CA ALA A 518 25.68 -12.34 41.97
C ALA A 518 25.87 -13.85 42.14
N GLY A 519 27.04 -14.35 41.76
CA GLY A 519 27.46 -15.74 41.95
C GLY A 519 28.90 -15.81 42.45
N GLU A 520 29.44 -17.03 42.50
CA GLU A 520 30.84 -17.25 42.84
C GLU A 520 31.75 -16.83 41.69
N ILE A 521 32.80 -16.09 42.00
CA ILE A 521 33.78 -15.64 41.02
C ILE A 521 34.75 -16.80 40.74
N PRO A 522 34.81 -17.33 39.49
CA PRO A 522 35.74 -18.41 39.16
C PRO A 522 37.20 -17.97 39.30
N PRO A 523 38.14 -18.86 39.65
CA PRO A 523 39.57 -18.61 39.63
C PRO A 523 40.08 -17.88 38.36
N LEU A 524 41.15 -17.11 38.51
CA LEU A 524 41.85 -16.53 37.37
C LEU A 524 42.30 -17.65 36.42
N GLU A 525 42.27 -17.37 35.12
CA GLU A 525 42.66 -18.25 34.02
C GLU A 525 41.74 -19.47 33.76
N GLU A 526 40.70 -19.67 34.58
CA GLU A 526 39.71 -20.74 34.38
C GLU A 526 38.71 -20.39 33.28
N TRP A 527 38.52 -21.31 32.33
CA TRP A 527 37.57 -21.17 31.24
C TRP A 527 36.14 -21.47 31.68
N GLN A 528 35.24 -20.53 31.40
CA GLN A 528 33.80 -20.75 31.43
C GLN A 528 33.31 -20.94 30.00
N GLU A 529 32.89 -22.15 29.68
CA GLU A 529 32.57 -22.56 28.31
C GLU A 529 31.07 -22.88 28.16
N VAL A 530 30.51 -22.47 27.03
CA VAL A 530 29.09 -22.59 26.72
C VAL A 530 28.90 -23.01 25.26
N GLU A 531 28.00 -23.96 25.04
CA GLU A 531 27.56 -24.40 23.71
C GLU A 531 26.06 -24.19 23.53
N CYS A 532 25.66 -23.86 22.29
CA CYS A 532 24.28 -23.64 21.91
C CYS A 532 23.91 -24.42 20.64
N PRO A 533 22.68 -24.96 20.56
CA PRO A 533 22.12 -25.48 19.33
C PRO A 533 21.86 -24.36 18.31
N ALA A 534 21.62 -24.76 17.06
CA ALA A 534 21.00 -23.89 16.06
C ALA A 534 19.48 -23.86 16.23
N ARG A 535 18.77 -23.07 15.41
CA ARG A 535 17.30 -22.94 15.49
C ARG A 535 16.61 -22.98 14.14
N LEU A 536 15.41 -23.57 14.11
CA LEU A 536 14.51 -23.59 12.96
C LEU A 536 13.15 -23.01 13.32
N ASP A 537 12.68 -22.05 12.54
CA ASP A 537 11.36 -21.45 12.71
C ASP A 537 10.30 -22.31 12.02
N LEU A 538 9.41 -22.94 12.77
CA LEU A 538 8.35 -23.77 12.19
C LEU A 538 7.23 -22.88 11.61
N ALA A 539 6.85 -21.84 12.36
CA ALA A 539 5.89 -20.84 11.90
C ALA A 539 6.02 -19.50 12.64
N GLY A 540 5.55 -18.42 11.99
CA GLY A 540 5.43 -17.09 12.60
C GLY A 540 6.56 -16.11 12.35
N GLY A 541 7.67 -16.54 11.74
CA GLY A 541 8.83 -15.68 11.50
C GLY A 541 8.46 -14.39 10.75
N TRP A 542 9.10 -13.27 11.14
CA TRP A 542 8.78 -11.87 10.86
C TRP A 542 7.76 -11.22 11.80
N SER A 543 6.89 -11.97 12.47
CA SER A 543 6.00 -11.37 13.48
C SER A 543 6.75 -10.90 14.74
N ASP A 544 7.94 -11.47 14.97
CA ASP A 544 8.89 -11.12 16.03
C ASP A 544 9.73 -9.88 15.74
N THR A 545 9.68 -9.36 14.51
CA THR A 545 10.55 -8.27 14.06
C THR A 545 9.99 -6.91 14.49
N PRO A 546 10.72 -6.09 15.26
CA PRO A 546 10.34 -4.71 15.53
C PRO A 546 10.26 -3.88 14.24
N PRO A 547 9.27 -3.00 14.07
CA PRO A 547 8.25 -2.59 15.04
C PRO A 547 7.04 -3.52 15.17
N ILE A 548 6.87 -4.51 14.27
CA ILE A 548 5.68 -5.39 14.22
C ILE A 548 5.44 -6.03 15.60
N ALA A 549 6.49 -6.55 16.22
CA ALA A 549 6.44 -7.23 17.51
C ALA A 549 5.84 -6.42 18.66
N PHE A 550 6.05 -5.10 18.70
CA PHE A 550 5.51 -4.24 19.76
C PHE A 550 4.32 -3.38 19.33
N GLU A 551 4.02 -3.26 18.03
CA GLU A 551 2.84 -2.55 17.53
C GLU A 551 1.62 -3.46 17.36
N HIS A 552 1.85 -4.72 16.98
CA HIS A 552 0.81 -5.72 16.73
C HIS A 552 0.90 -6.91 17.68
N GLY A 553 2.09 -7.21 18.18
CA GLY A 553 2.38 -8.47 18.87
C GLY A 553 2.93 -9.50 17.88
N GLY A 554 3.78 -10.38 18.41
CA GLY A 554 4.45 -11.43 17.66
C GLY A 554 4.21 -12.80 18.29
N SER A 555 4.26 -13.84 17.46
CA SER A 555 4.26 -15.24 17.91
C SER A 555 5.09 -16.06 16.94
N VAL A 556 6.08 -16.78 17.45
CA VAL A 556 6.95 -17.65 16.64
C VAL A 556 7.07 -18.99 17.32
N THR A 557 6.67 -20.05 16.63
CA THR A 557 6.93 -21.44 17.05
C THR A 557 8.19 -21.91 16.38
N ASN A 558 9.19 -22.29 17.17
CA ASN A 558 10.49 -22.73 16.67
C ASN A 558 11.02 -23.92 17.48
N VAL A 559 12.12 -24.49 16.99
CA VAL A 559 12.76 -25.67 17.57
C VAL A 559 14.27 -25.51 17.62
N ALA A 560 14.88 -25.93 18.73
CA ALA A 560 16.34 -25.98 18.89
C ALA A 560 16.87 -27.28 18.30
N VAL A 561 17.95 -27.20 17.52
CA VAL A 561 18.48 -28.35 16.79
C VAL A 561 19.99 -28.43 16.82
N LYS A 562 20.49 -29.66 16.90
CA LYS A 562 21.87 -30.01 16.58
C LYS A 562 21.99 -30.24 15.07
N VAL A 563 23.14 -29.92 14.52
CA VAL A 563 23.45 -30.13 13.10
C VAL A 563 24.57 -31.16 13.04
N ASP A 564 24.32 -32.28 12.37
CA ASP A 564 25.25 -33.43 12.30
C ASP A 564 25.73 -33.89 13.70
N GLY A 565 24.79 -33.97 14.66
CA GLY A 565 25.04 -34.40 16.04
C GLY A 565 25.76 -33.38 16.93
N LYS A 566 26.09 -32.19 16.42
CA LYS A 566 26.85 -31.17 17.15
C LYS A 566 26.02 -29.94 17.49
N ARG A 567 26.33 -29.32 18.63
CA ARG A 567 25.94 -27.94 18.94
C ARG A 567 26.86 -27.00 18.18
N PRO A 568 26.36 -26.31 17.14
CA PRO A 568 27.26 -25.70 16.17
C PRO A 568 27.83 -24.35 16.58
N ILE A 569 27.40 -23.79 17.71
CA ILE A 569 27.69 -22.43 18.14
C ILE A 569 28.20 -22.50 19.58
N GLY A 570 29.28 -21.79 19.89
CA GLY A 570 29.79 -21.75 21.25
C GLY A 570 30.68 -20.55 21.53
N ALA A 571 30.88 -20.33 22.81
CA ALA A 571 31.73 -19.28 23.32
C ALA A 571 32.39 -19.71 24.63
N ARG A 572 33.54 -19.12 24.94
CA ARG A 572 34.19 -19.27 26.24
C ARG A 572 34.82 -17.96 26.68
N ALA A 573 34.86 -17.75 27.98
CA ALA A 573 35.51 -16.58 28.56
C ALA A 573 36.28 -16.96 29.83
N ARG A 574 37.38 -16.26 30.09
CA ARG A 574 38.14 -16.37 31.33
C ARG A 574 38.69 -15.02 31.76
N ARG A 575 38.93 -14.85 33.05
CA ARG A 575 39.69 -13.70 33.56
C ARG A 575 41.18 -13.94 33.37
N ILE A 576 41.92 -12.92 32.97
CA ILE A 576 43.37 -12.94 32.76
C ILE A 576 44.05 -11.89 33.65
N ARG A 577 45.34 -12.04 33.94
CA ARG A 577 46.06 -11.13 34.84
C ARG A 577 46.31 -9.77 34.21
N GLU A 578 46.58 -9.75 32.92
CA GLU A 578 46.83 -8.52 32.17
C GLU A 578 45.53 -7.70 32.07
N PRO A 579 45.52 -6.41 32.42
CA PRO A 579 44.32 -5.57 32.40
C PRO A 579 43.95 -5.13 30.97
N ARG A 580 43.73 -6.10 30.08
CA ARG A 580 43.34 -5.88 28.67
C ARG A 580 42.23 -6.84 28.26
N LEU A 581 41.56 -6.55 27.15
CA LEU A 581 40.60 -7.47 26.54
C LEU A 581 41.24 -8.21 25.38
N ARG A 582 41.13 -9.53 25.36
CA ARG A 582 41.58 -10.37 24.24
C ARG A 582 40.39 -11.05 23.60
N LEU A 583 40.04 -10.65 22.39
CA LEU A 583 38.84 -11.06 21.67
C LEU A 583 39.22 -11.94 20.48
N VAL A 584 38.79 -13.20 20.50
CA VAL A 584 39.16 -14.19 19.47
C VAL A 584 37.91 -14.75 18.80
N SER A 585 37.87 -14.72 17.48
CA SER A 585 36.80 -15.33 16.67
C SER A 585 37.36 -16.45 15.81
N HIS A 586 36.87 -17.67 16.01
CA HIS A 586 37.27 -18.85 15.24
C HIS A 586 36.26 -19.13 14.13
N THR A 587 36.73 -19.15 12.89
CA THR A 587 35.89 -19.48 11.72
C THR A 587 36.01 -20.96 11.37
N GLY A 588 34.89 -21.68 11.30
CA GLY A 588 34.88 -23.11 10.93
C GLY A 588 35.05 -24.07 12.11
N GLY A 589 34.78 -23.61 13.34
CA GLY A 589 34.89 -24.40 14.56
C GLY A 589 36.13 -24.09 15.40
N ARG A 590 36.18 -24.66 16.60
CA ARG A 590 37.20 -24.39 17.63
C ARG A 590 38.62 -24.80 17.23
N ASP A 591 38.76 -25.92 16.54
CA ASP A 591 40.07 -26.49 16.16
C ASP A 591 40.57 -26.00 14.80
N CYS A 592 39.84 -25.06 14.19
CA CYS A 592 40.22 -24.49 12.90
C CYS A 592 41.37 -23.49 13.10
N GLY A 593 42.47 -23.63 12.34
CA GLY A 593 43.66 -22.77 12.44
C GLY A 593 43.46 -21.32 11.99
N VAL A 594 42.26 -20.94 11.55
CA VAL A 594 41.92 -19.58 11.12
C VAL A 594 41.14 -18.88 12.23
N SER A 595 41.86 -18.06 13.00
CA SER A 595 41.29 -17.22 14.05
C SER A 595 41.61 -15.75 13.80
N MET A 596 40.63 -14.90 14.08
CA MET A 596 40.83 -13.45 14.11
C MET A 596 40.98 -13.02 15.56
N GLU A 597 42.15 -12.49 15.90
CA GLU A 597 42.45 -11.95 17.22
C GLU A 597 42.37 -10.42 17.21
N THR A 598 41.74 -9.83 18.22
CA THR A 598 41.67 -8.40 18.45
C THR A 598 41.95 -8.15 19.92
N VAL A 599 42.97 -7.33 20.20
CA VAL A 599 43.34 -6.93 21.56
C VAL A 599 42.90 -5.48 21.75
N CYS A 600 42.14 -5.21 22.82
CA CYS A 600 41.75 -3.86 23.19
C CYS A 600 42.50 -3.45 24.46
N GLU A 601 43.28 -2.38 24.38
CA GLU A 601 44.08 -1.83 25.48
C GLU A 601 43.57 -0.45 25.92
N SER A 602 42.75 0.18 25.08
CA SER A 602 42.12 1.48 25.35
C SER A 602 40.61 1.44 25.10
N LEU A 603 39.91 2.47 25.59
CA LEU A 603 38.48 2.65 25.28
C LEU A 603 38.24 2.99 23.79
N GLU A 604 39.25 3.52 23.08
CA GLU A 604 39.16 3.83 21.65
C GLU A 604 38.96 2.57 20.80
N ASP A 605 39.65 1.49 21.18
CA ASP A 605 39.60 0.19 20.49
C ASP A 605 38.19 -0.45 20.51
N LEU A 606 37.30 0.06 21.36
CA LEU A 606 35.93 -0.39 21.53
C LEU A 606 34.90 0.55 20.87
N LYS A 607 35.28 1.74 20.38
CA LYS A 607 34.31 2.73 19.86
C LYS A 607 33.61 2.29 18.58
N ASP A 608 34.24 1.44 17.79
CA ASP A 608 33.69 0.85 16.57
C ASP A 608 32.74 -0.34 16.83
N HIS A 609 32.40 -0.64 18.10
CA HIS A 609 31.47 -1.73 18.46
C HIS A 609 30.12 -1.62 17.75
N CYS A 610 29.67 -0.42 17.38
CA CYS A 610 28.41 -0.19 16.69
C CYS A 610 28.51 -0.40 15.17
N GLN A 611 29.67 -0.78 14.64
CA GLN A 611 29.91 -1.05 13.22
C GLN A 611 30.00 -2.57 12.99
N PRO A 612 28.97 -3.24 12.44
CA PRO A 612 28.93 -4.71 12.32
C PRO A 612 30.06 -5.34 11.49
N HIS A 613 30.72 -4.55 10.64
CA HIS A 613 31.82 -5.00 9.79
C HIS A 613 33.20 -4.81 10.44
N ALA A 614 33.27 -4.16 11.61
CA ALA A 614 34.51 -3.94 12.30
C ALA A 614 35.06 -5.25 12.91
N PRO A 615 36.40 -5.41 12.96
CA PRO A 615 37.06 -6.51 13.66
C PRO A 615 36.50 -6.75 15.07
N GLY A 616 36.00 -7.96 15.32
CA GLY A 616 35.48 -8.34 16.63
C GLY A 616 34.27 -7.53 17.12
N ALA A 617 33.53 -6.84 16.25
CA ALA A 617 32.44 -5.93 16.65
C ALA A 617 31.43 -6.57 17.63
N LEU A 618 31.00 -7.82 17.36
CA LEU A 618 30.12 -8.57 18.26
C LEU A 618 30.73 -8.72 19.66
N LEU A 619 32.00 -9.13 19.76
CA LEU A 619 32.67 -9.32 21.05
C LEU A 619 32.86 -7.99 21.78
N LYS A 620 33.22 -6.92 21.05
CA LYS A 620 33.31 -5.56 21.61
C LYS A 620 31.96 -5.10 22.17
N ALA A 621 30.87 -5.33 21.42
CA ALA A 621 29.52 -5.00 21.87
C ALA A 621 29.08 -5.84 23.09
N VAL A 622 29.50 -7.11 23.19
CA VAL A 622 29.29 -7.92 24.41
C VAL A 622 30.01 -7.28 25.61
N CYS A 623 31.25 -6.81 25.45
CA CYS A 623 31.98 -6.15 26.55
C CYS A 623 31.25 -4.90 27.05
N VAL A 624 30.68 -4.10 26.15
CA VAL A 624 29.88 -2.92 26.51
C VAL A 624 28.52 -3.31 27.12
N CYS A 625 27.78 -4.18 26.44
CA CYS A 625 26.43 -4.60 26.83
C CYS A 625 26.40 -5.34 28.17
N SER A 626 27.39 -6.18 28.44
CA SER A 626 27.49 -6.92 29.70
C SER A 626 27.92 -6.02 30.87
N GLY A 627 28.28 -4.75 30.63
CA GLY A 627 28.83 -3.87 31.66
C GLY A 627 30.23 -4.26 32.11
N LEU A 628 30.93 -5.11 31.34
CA LEU A 628 32.34 -5.44 31.58
C LEU A 628 33.21 -4.16 31.49
N VAL A 629 32.85 -3.27 30.56
CA VAL A 629 33.46 -1.95 30.36
C VAL A 629 32.37 -0.90 30.22
N SER A 630 32.60 0.30 30.75
CA SER A 630 31.75 1.47 30.51
C SER A 630 32.49 2.50 29.65
N LEU A 631 31.99 2.72 28.43
CA LEU A 631 32.55 3.70 27.49
C LEU A 631 32.29 5.15 27.92
N SER A 632 31.30 5.39 28.78
CA SER A 632 30.99 6.73 29.30
C SER A 632 31.84 7.12 30.51
N SER A 633 32.65 6.20 31.04
CA SER A 633 33.55 6.46 32.16
C SER A 633 34.77 7.27 31.70
N GLN A 634 35.26 8.15 32.57
CA GLN A 634 36.54 8.85 32.38
C GLN A 634 37.74 7.97 32.78
N GLN A 635 37.51 6.84 33.45
CA GLN A 635 38.57 5.91 33.85
C GLN A 635 39.10 5.12 32.63
N PRO A 636 40.43 4.97 32.49
CA PRO A 636 41.04 4.10 31.48
C PRO A 636 40.53 2.66 31.52
N LEU A 637 40.59 1.96 30.38
CA LEU A 637 40.13 0.56 30.25
C LEU A 637 40.78 -0.36 31.30
N GLY A 638 42.11 -0.30 31.43
CA GLY A 638 42.84 -1.17 32.34
C GLY A 638 42.46 -1.00 33.81
N ASP A 639 42.19 0.24 34.23
CA ASP A 639 41.77 0.56 35.60
C ASP A 639 40.37 0.01 35.88
N GLN A 640 39.43 0.17 34.94
CA GLN A 640 38.09 -0.41 35.05
C GLN A 640 38.14 -1.93 35.19
N LEU A 641 39.01 -2.60 34.43
CA LEU A 641 39.17 -4.05 34.44
C LEU A 641 39.80 -4.53 35.76
N MET A 642 40.85 -3.86 36.22
CA MET A 642 41.54 -4.22 37.46
C MET A 642 40.66 -4.01 38.68
N GLU A 643 40.01 -2.85 38.79
CA GLU A 643 39.18 -2.48 39.95
C GLU A 643 37.95 -3.39 40.09
N ARG A 644 37.29 -3.73 38.97
CA ARG A 644 36.03 -4.49 39.00
C ARG A 644 36.23 -6.00 38.96
N TRP A 645 37.24 -6.47 38.23
CA TRP A 645 37.36 -7.88 37.89
C TRP A 645 38.70 -8.50 38.31
N GLY A 646 39.63 -7.71 38.86
CA GLY A 646 40.95 -8.16 39.32
C GLY A 646 41.92 -8.50 38.18
N GLY A 647 41.63 -8.04 36.95
CA GLY A 647 42.39 -8.35 35.75
C GLY A 647 41.56 -8.15 34.47
N GLY A 648 42.13 -8.51 33.32
CA GLY A 648 41.44 -8.45 32.04
C GLY A 648 40.53 -9.66 31.78
N VAL A 649 39.97 -9.73 30.57
CA VAL A 649 39.14 -10.85 30.12
C VAL A 649 39.53 -11.30 28.72
N GLU A 650 39.66 -12.61 28.55
CA GLU A 650 39.84 -13.26 27.26
C GLU A 650 38.53 -13.93 26.84
N LEU A 651 38.00 -13.56 25.66
CA LEU A 651 36.74 -14.05 25.10
C LEU A 651 37.00 -14.74 23.77
N HIS A 652 36.49 -15.95 23.60
CA HIS A 652 36.57 -16.71 22.36
C HIS A 652 35.15 -17.04 21.87
N SER A 653 34.95 -16.99 20.56
CA SER A 653 33.70 -17.37 19.89
C SER A 653 33.98 -18.33 18.73
N TRP A 654 33.06 -19.26 18.45
CA TRP A 654 33.14 -20.12 17.28
C TRP A 654 31.77 -20.46 16.72
N SER A 655 31.74 -20.73 15.41
CA SER A 655 30.63 -21.44 14.79
C SER A 655 31.11 -22.35 13.67
N ILE A 656 30.54 -23.56 13.58
CA ILE A 656 30.71 -24.47 12.44
C ILE A 656 29.74 -24.16 11.29
N LEU A 657 28.77 -23.27 11.51
CA LEU A 657 27.84 -22.83 10.47
C LEU A 657 28.42 -21.65 9.69
N PRO A 658 28.20 -21.59 8.36
CA PRO A 658 28.63 -20.45 7.56
C PRO A 658 27.90 -19.18 8.00
N THR A 659 28.59 -18.03 7.93
CA THR A 659 27.97 -16.73 8.14
C THR A 659 26.83 -16.53 7.14
N GLY A 660 25.66 -16.11 7.63
CA GLY A 660 24.46 -16.00 6.77
C GLY A 660 23.79 -17.34 6.47
N SER A 661 23.99 -18.36 7.30
CA SER A 661 23.28 -19.65 7.28
C SER A 661 21.75 -19.50 7.36
N GLY A 662 21.26 -18.41 7.95
CA GLY A 662 19.85 -18.21 8.27
C GLY A 662 19.40 -18.95 9.53
N LEU A 663 20.29 -19.64 10.24
CA LEU A 663 20.01 -20.47 11.43
C LEU A 663 20.16 -19.72 12.77
N GLY A 664 20.14 -18.38 12.76
CA GLY A 664 20.21 -17.55 13.96
C GLY A 664 21.61 -17.42 14.58
N THR A 665 22.66 -17.79 13.83
CA THR A 665 24.04 -17.91 14.34
C THR A 665 24.51 -16.67 15.10
N SER A 666 24.28 -15.46 14.59
CA SER A 666 24.78 -14.23 15.23
C SER A 666 24.13 -13.96 16.59
N SER A 667 22.80 -14.04 16.70
CA SER A 667 22.06 -13.75 17.94
C SER A 667 22.29 -14.82 19.00
N ILE A 668 22.36 -16.09 18.58
CA ILE A 668 22.66 -17.22 19.47
C ILE A 668 24.09 -17.09 20.01
N LEU A 669 25.05 -16.71 19.15
CA LEU A 669 26.43 -16.48 19.55
C LEU A 669 26.56 -15.29 20.51
N ALA A 670 25.78 -14.22 20.32
CA ALA A 670 25.70 -13.12 21.27
C ALA A 670 25.25 -13.59 22.66
N GLY A 671 24.23 -14.46 22.72
CA GLY A 671 23.76 -15.07 23.96
C GLY A 671 24.82 -15.96 24.63
N ALA A 672 25.52 -16.80 23.85
CA ALA A 672 26.61 -17.63 24.36
C ALA A 672 27.77 -16.78 24.94
N LEU A 673 28.14 -15.70 24.25
CA LEU A 673 29.18 -14.78 24.72
C LEU A 673 28.78 -14.04 26.00
N LEU A 674 27.55 -13.53 26.07
CA LEU A 674 27.01 -12.90 27.28
C LEU A 674 27.02 -13.87 28.47
N ALA A 675 26.55 -15.10 28.25
CA ALA A 675 26.57 -16.16 29.25
C ALA A 675 27.98 -16.46 29.75
N ALA A 676 28.94 -16.64 28.84
CA ALA A 676 30.34 -16.90 29.21
C ALA A 676 30.94 -15.75 30.02
N VAL A 677 30.70 -14.49 29.62
CA VAL A 677 31.17 -13.29 30.34
C VAL A 677 30.53 -13.17 31.71
N TYR A 678 29.22 -13.36 31.84
CA TYR A 678 28.56 -13.30 33.14
C TYR A 678 29.16 -14.34 34.09
N ARG A 679 29.34 -15.58 33.64
CA ARG A 679 29.94 -16.64 34.46
C ARG A 679 31.38 -16.34 34.87
N CYS A 680 32.25 -15.96 33.94
CA CYS A 680 33.66 -15.71 34.27
C CYS A 680 33.86 -14.50 35.20
N THR A 681 32.87 -13.60 35.26
CA THR A 681 32.85 -12.43 36.16
C THR A 681 32.07 -12.68 37.45
N GLY A 682 31.70 -13.93 37.75
CA GLY A 682 30.96 -14.29 38.97
C GLY A 682 29.54 -13.74 39.02
N ARG A 683 28.89 -13.64 37.87
CA ARG A 683 27.50 -13.18 37.74
C ARG A 683 26.61 -14.31 37.25
N THR A 684 25.38 -14.34 37.76
CA THR A 684 24.35 -15.31 37.38
C THR A 684 23.32 -14.67 36.46
N TYR A 685 22.69 -15.49 35.62
CA TYR A 685 21.66 -15.06 34.68
C TYR A 685 20.61 -16.16 34.56
N ASP A 686 19.41 -15.77 34.17
CA ASP A 686 18.38 -16.67 33.66
C ASP A 686 18.21 -16.50 32.14
N THR A 687 17.59 -17.48 31.49
CA THR A 687 17.44 -17.48 30.03
C THR A 687 16.54 -16.34 29.53
N ASP A 688 15.54 -15.90 30.30
CA ASP A 688 14.67 -14.78 29.93
C ASP A 688 15.48 -13.47 29.92
N SER A 689 16.28 -13.23 30.96
CA SER A 689 17.22 -12.11 31.01
C SER A 689 18.21 -12.13 29.84
N LEU A 690 18.71 -13.32 29.46
CA LEU A 690 19.64 -13.48 28.35
C LEU A 690 18.99 -13.17 26.99
N ILE A 691 17.75 -13.59 26.76
CA ILE A 691 16.97 -13.27 25.55
C ILE A 691 16.83 -11.75 25.40
N HIS A 692 16.47 -11.04 26.47
CA HIS A 692 16.32 -9.59 26.46
C HIS A 692 17.67 -8.87 26.36
N ALA A 693 18.74 -9.45 26.92
CA ALA A 693 20.10 -8.93 26.78
C ALA A 693 20.61 -9.02 25.33
N VAL A 694 20.33 -10.11 24.61
CA VAL A 694 20.64 -10.21 23.18
C VAL A 694 19.85 -9.19 22.38
N LEU A 695 18.54 -9.03 22.67
CA LEU A 695 17.71 -8.04 22.00
C LEU A 695 18.26 -6.60 22.16
N TYR A 696 18.74 -6.27 23.36
CA TYR A 696 19.40 -5.01 23.66
C TYR A 696 20.77 -4.88 22.98
N LEU A 697 21.58 -5.95 23.00
CA LEU A 697 22.92 -5.98 22.41
C LEU A 697 22.88 -5.75 20.89
N GLU A 698 21.93 -6.35 20.18
CA GLU A 698 21.79 -6.17 18.72
C GLU A 698 21.46 -4.73 18.34
N GLN A 699 20.81 -3.99 19.24
CA GLN A 699 20.59 -2.56 19.08
C GLN A 699 21.89 -1.77 19.25
N ILE A 700 22.74 -2.14 20.22
CA ILE A 700 24.08 -1.57 20.39
C ILE A 700 24.94 -1.82 19.13
N LEU A 701 24.85 -3.01 18.55
CA LEU A 701 25.54 -3.38 17.31
C LEU A 701 24.99 -2.69 16.05
N THR A 702 23.80 -2.08 16.12
CA THR A 702 23.07 -1.52 14.97
C THR A 702 22.66 -2.53 13.88
N THR A 703 22.77 -3.83 14.17
CA THR A 703 22.28 -4.88 13.25
C THR A 703 20.76 -4.98 13.27
N GLY A 704 20.16 -4.75 14.44
CA GLY A 704 18.74 -5.00 14.68
C GLY A 704 18.36 -6.47 14.43
N GLY A 705 17.07 -6.75 14.36
CA GLY A 705 16.56 -8.12 14.19
C GLY A 705 15.27 -8.34 14.96
N GLY A 706 14.67 -9.50 14.76
CA GLY A 706 13.59 -9.99 15.61
C GLY A 706 14.12 -10.86 16.75
N TRP A 707 13.27 -11.21 17.70
CA TRP A 707 13.67 -11.97 18.89
C TRP A 707 13.68 -13.50 18.72
N GLN A 708 13.25 -14.01 17.56
CA GLN A 708 13.10 -15.47 17.35
C GLN A 708 14.42 -16.24 17.43
N ASP A 709 15.54 -15.62 17.08
CA ASP A 709 16.84 -16.30 16.98
C ASP A 709 17.36 -16.68 18.36
N GLN A 710 17.36 -15.73 19.30
CA GLN A 710 17.76 -15.97 20.68
C GLN A 710 16.78 -16.88 21.42
N VAL A 711 15.46 -16.74 21.20
CA VAL A 711 14.49 -17.71 21.76
C VAL A 711 14.76 -19.10 21.21
N GLY A 712 15.03 -19.18 19.91
CA GLY A 712 15.23 -20.42 19.18
C GLY A 712 16.46 -21.22 19.59
N GLY A 713 17.58 -20.54 19.88
CA GLY A 713 18.83 -21.22 20.23
C GLY A 713 19.17 -21.27 21.72
N LEU A 714 18.64 -20.34 22.54
CA LEU A 714 18.93 -20.33 23.98
C LEU A 714 17.98 -21.24 24.77
N VAL A 715 16.74 -21.40 24.31
CA VAL A 715 15.75 -22.28 24.95
C VAL A 715 15.73 -23.62 24.20
N GLY A 716 15.80 -24.74 24.92
CA GLY A 716 15.73 -26.08 24.34
C GLY A 716 14.33 -26.47 23.82
N GLY A 717 14.30 -27.54 23.04
CA GLY A 717 13.10 -28.22 22.56
C GLY A 717 12.28 -27.41 21.55
N VAL A 718 11.02 -27.83 21.42
CA VAL A 718 9.98 -27.12 20.67
C VAL A 718 9.34 -26.09 21.61
N LYS A 719 9.24 -24.85 21.16
CA LYS A 719 8.68 -23.76 21.97
C LYS A 719 7.95 -22.75 21.11
N VAL A 720 7.14 -21.94 21.78
CA VAL A 720 6.50 -20.76 21.19
C VAL A 720 6.89 -19.53 22.00
N GLY A 721 7.53 -18.58 21.33
CA GLY A 721 7.79 -17.24 21.87
C GLY A 721 6.65 -16.30 21.50
N ARG A 722 6.30 -15.37 22.39
CA ARG A 722 5.23 -14.39 22.18
C ARG A 722 5.64 -13.00 22.66
N SER A 723 5.09 -11.97 22.01
CA SER A 723 5.16 -10.59 22.49
C SER A 723 3.80 -9.91 22.38
N LYS A 724 3.51 -8.99 23.30
CA LYS A 724 2.31 -8.16 23.25
C LYS A 724 2.56 -6.88 22.45
N ALA A 725 1.50 -6.28 21.94
CA ALA A 725 1.48 -4.98 21.24
C ALA A 725 1.74 -3.80 22.21
N THR A 726 2.85 -3.83 22.94
CA THR A 726 3.18 -2.85 23.97
C THR A 726 4.68 -2.63 24.05
N LEU A 727 5.08 -1.40 24.38
CA LEU A 727 6.41 -1.10 24.85
C LEU A 727 6.44 -0.98 26.39
N PRO A 728 7.56 -1.30 27.04
CA PRO A 728 8.74 -1.99 26.50
C PRO A 728 8.48 -3.39 25.97
N LEU A 729 9.21 -3.79 24.93
CA LEU A 729 9.06 -5.09 24.27
C LEU A 729 9.51 -6.21 25.21
N LYS A 730 8.54 -7.01 25.67
CA LYS A 730 8.75 -8.21 26.47
C LYS A 730 8.49 -9.45 25.63
N VAL A 731 9.40 -10.41 25.71
CA VAL A 731 9.27 -11.74 25.11
C VAL A 731 8.87 -12.72 26.21
N GLU A 732 7.87 -13.55 25.94
CA GLU A 732 7.42 -14.61 26.84
C GLU A 732 7.54 -15.94 26.11
N VAL A 733 8.22 -16.91 26.71
CA VAL A 733 8.49 -18.21 26.09
C VAL A 733 7.73 -19.31 26.80
N GLU A 734 7.01 -20.12 26.02
CA GLU A 734 6.35 -21.34 26.48
C GLU A 734 7.04 -22.55 25.83
N CYS A 735 7.69 -23.38 26.66
CA CYS A 735 8.22 -24.66 26.21
C CYS A 735 7.07 -25.64 25.99
N LEU A 736 6.91 -26.10 24.75
CA LEU A 736 5.87 -27.05 24.38
C LEU A 736 6.32 -28.46 24.78
N ARG A 737 5.37 -29.30 25.16
CA ARG A 737 5.61 -30.72 25.48
C ARG A 737 4.84 -31.62 24.51
N PRO A 738 5.26 -31.72 23.23
CA PRO A 738 4.66 -32.66 22.31
C PRO A 738 4.84 -34.11 22.80
N PRO A 739 3.99 -35.05 22.34
CA PRO A 739 4.19 -36.48 22.59
C PRO A 739 5.56 -36.97 22.12
N ASP A 740 6.18 -37.92 22.84
CA ASP A 740 7.52 -38.42 22.53
C ASP A 740 7.60 -39.11 21.16
N ASP A 741 6.55 -39.82 20.76
CA ASP A 741 6.43 -40.44 19.43
C ASP A 741 6.44 -39.38 18.32
N PHE A 742 5.84 -38.22 18.55
CA PHE A 742 5.91 -37.09 17.64
C PHE A 742 7.33 -36.51 17.56
N LEU A 743 8.05 -36.38 18.67
CA LEU A 743 9.43 -35.87 18.69
C LEU A 743 10.39 -36.80 17.92
N VAL A 744 10.30 -38.11 18.17
CA VAL A 744 11.09 -39.13 17.45
C VAL A 744 10.76 -39.10 15.96
N SER A 745 9.47 -38.98 15.62
CA SER A 745 9.03 -38.90 14.22
C SER A 745 9.54 -37.62 13.55
N LEU A 746 9.45 -36.47 14.23
CA LEU A 746 9.95 -35.19 13.73
C LEU A 746 11.44 -35.27 13.39
N GLU A 747 12.26 -35.79 14.29
CA GLU A 747 13.70 -35.96 14.08
C GLU A 747 14.00 -36.84 12.84
N GLN A 748 13.26 -37.94 12.67
CA GLN A 748 13.45 -38.83 11.53
C GLN A 748 13.07 -38.21 10.19
N HIS A 749 12.24 -37.16 10.16
CA HIS A 749 11.75 -36.54 8.92
C HIS A 749 12.38 -35.16 8.65
N LEU A 750 13.12 -34.60 9.61
CA LEU A 750 13.67 -33.26 9.49
C LEU A 750 15.09 -33.30 8.91
N LEU A 751 15.31 -32.55 7.84
CA LEU A 751 16.62 -32.46 7.19
C LEU A 751 16.98 -31.00 6.89
N LEU A 752 18.28 -30.72 6.81
CA LEU A 752 18.81 -29.44 6.39
C LEU A 752 19.54 -29.58 5.04
N VAL A 753 19.31 -28.64 4.13
CA VAL A 753 20.02 -28.53 2.86
C VAL A 753 20.67 -27.16 2.76
N TYR A 754 22.00 -27.10 2.76
CA TYR A 754 22.72 -25.87 2.48
C TYR A 754 22.68 -25.57 0.99
N THR A 755 22.25 -24.37 0.63
CA THR A 755 22.00 -23.99 -0.78
C THR A 755 23.25 -23.51 -1.54
N GLY A 756 24.42 -23.50 -0.90
CA GLY A 756 25.68 -23.00 -1.48
C GLY A 756 25.79 -21.47 -1.60
N LYS A 757 24.70 -20.74 -1.34
CA LYS A 757 24.65 -19.28 -1.43
C LYS A 757 24.40 -18.67 -0.08
N THR A 758 25.22 -17.72 0.33
CA THR A 758 24.94 -16.88 1.50
C THR A 758 24.36 -15.53 1.05
N ARG A 759 23.46 -14.95 1.83
CA ARG A 759 22.96 -13.59 1.60
C ARG A 759 22.73 -12.88 2.92
N LEU A 760 23.11 -11.60 2.97
CA LEU A 760 22.84 -10.76 4.13
C LEU A 760 21.36 -10.35 4.15
N ALA A 761 20.68 -10.60 5.28
CA ALA A 761 19.26 -10.31 5.49
C ALA A 761 18.89 -8.81 5.50
N ARG A 762 19.87 -7.92 5.66
CA ARG A 762 19.67 -6.49 5.94
C ARG A 762 18.75 -5.77 4.97
N ASN A 763 18.88 -6.02 3.67
CA ASN A 763 18.04 -5.34 2.67
C ASN A 763 16.58 -5.80 2.75
N LEU A 764 16.34 -7.09 2.99
CA LEU A 764 14.98 -7.63 3.14
C LEU A 764 14.30 -7.07 4.39
N LEU A 765 15.03 -6.97 5.51
CA LEU A 765 14.52 -6.38 6.75
C LEU A 765 14.08 -4.92 6.55
N GLN A 766 14.87 -4.11 5.84
CA GLN A 766 14.52 -2.71 5.56
C GLN A 766 13.21 -2.60 4.77
N ASP A 767 13.01 -3.47 3.77
CA ASP A 767 11.79 -3.46 2.94
C ASP A 767 10.56 -3.91 3.74
N VAL A 768 10.70 -4.90 4.63
CA VAL A 768 9.65 -5.35 5.55
C VAL A 768 9.22 -4.20 6.47
N VAL A 769 10.18 -3.58 7.16
CA VAL A 769 9.91 -2.47 8.10
C VAL A 769 9.27 -1.28 7.40
N ARG A 770 9.77 -0.92 6.20
CA ARG A 770 9.17 0.14 5.39
C ARG A 770 7.71 -0.17 5.04
N SER A 771 7.46 -1.37 4.53
CA SER A 771 6.12 -1.79 4.09
C SER A 771 5.13 -1.86 5.27
N TRP A 772 5.62 -2.24 6.45
CA TRP A 772 4.85 -2.18 7.69
C TRP A 772 4.52 -0.75 8.11
N TYR A 773 5.47 0.18 8.09
CA TYR A 773 5.20 1.58 8.46
C TYR A 773 4.25 2.28 7.50
N SER A 774 4.32 1.97 6.21
CA SER A 774 3.34 2.43 5.21
C SER A 774 1.96 1.80 5.41
N ARG A 775 1.84 0.76 6.25
CA ARG A 775 0.63 -0.06 6.46
C ARG A 775 0.05 -0.61 5.16
N LEU A 776 0.91 -1.18 4.32
CA LEU A 776 0.43 -1.88 3.12
C LEU A 776 -0.61 -2.93 3.53
N PRO A 777 -1.82 -2.95 2.93
CA PRO A 777 -2.91 -3.84 3.38
C PRO A 777 -2.49 -5.33 3.42
N SER A 778 -1.73 -5.78 2.41
CA SER A 778 -1.18 -7.13 2.36
C SER A 778 -0.22 -7.43 3.50
N MET A 779 0.58 -6.46 3.95
CA MET A 779 1.51 -6.65 5.07
C MET A 779 0.78 -6.75 6.40
N VAL A 780 -0.19 -5.86 6.64
CA VAL A 780 -0.98 -5.84 7.87
C VAL A 780 -1.77 -7.13 8.01
N GLN A 781 -2.47 -7.55 6.95
CA GLN A 781 -3.20 -8.81 6.92
C GLN A 781 -2.28 -10.01 7.13
N ASN A 782 -1.12 -10.03 6.48
CA ASN A 782 -0.17 -11.13 6.60
C ASN A 782 0.46 -11.23 8.00
N ALA A 783 0.69 -10.10 8.70
CA ALA A 783 1.18 -10.11 10.08
C ALA A 783 0.19 -10.81 11.03
N GLN A 784 -1.12 -10.55 10.87
CA GLN A 784 -2.16 -11.27 11.62
C GLN A 784 -2.13 -12.77 11.31
N GLN A 785 -1.97 -13.13 10.03
CA GLN A 785 -1.93 -14.52 9.59
C GLN A 785 -0.66 -15.26 10.05
N LEU A 786 0.48 -14.57 10.17
CA LEU A 786 1.72 -15.12 10.71
C LEU A 786 1.53 -15.55 12.17
N VAL A 787 0.96 -14.68 13.00
CA VAL A 787 0.66 -14.98 14.42
C VAL A 787 -0.32 -16.14 14.51
N ALA A 788 -1.41 -16.12 13.73
CA ALA A 788 -2.39 -17.21 13.73
C ALA A 788 -1.78 -18.57 13.33
N ASN A 789 -0.92 -18.59 12.31
CA ASN A 789 -0.23 -19.80 11.86
C ASN A 789 0.79 -20.31 12.91
N ALA A 790 1.48 -19.41 13.61
CA ALA A 790 2.37 -19.78 14.72
C ALA A 790 1.60 -20.48 15.85
N GLU A 791 0.48 -19.90 16.28
CA GLU A 791 -0.35 -20.51 17.32
C GLU A 791 -0.96 -21.85 16.88
N GLU A 792 -1.33 -21.99 15.62
CA GLU A 792 -1.79 -23.28 15.07
C GLU A 792 -0.65 -24.32 15.05
N CYS A 793 0.55 -23.91 14.66
CA CYS A 793 1.75 -24.74 14.67
C CYS A 793 2.10 -25.21 16.09
N ALA A 794 1.97 -24.36 17.10
CA ALA A 794 2.20 -24.73 18.50
C ALA A 794 1.27 -25.85 18.98
N ARG A 795 0.08 -26.00 18.37
CA ARG A 795 -0.90 -27.05 18.67
C ARG A 795 -0.81 -28.25 17.72
N ALA A 796 0.14 -28.27 16.80
CA ALA A 796 0.25 -29.32 15.79
C ALA A 796 0.98 -30.55 16.35
N CYS A 797 0.24 -31.57 16.76
CA CYS A 797 0.80 -32.85 17.23
C CYS A 797 0.88 -33.93 16.12
N SER A 798 1.05 -33.54 14.86
CA SER A 798 1.19 -34.49 13.74
C SER A 798 2.02 -33.88 12.61
N LEU A 799 2.85 -34.69 11.94
CA LEU A 799 3.74 -34.21 10.88
C LEU A 799 2.99 -33.59 9.70
N SER A 800 1.84 -34.14 9.31
CA SER A 800 1.03 -33.59 8.21
C SER A 800 0.55 -32.17 8.51
N ARG A 801 0.09 -31.90 9.75
CA ARG A 801 -0.34 -30.55 10.17
C ARG A 801 0.84 -29.60 10.27
N LEU A 802 1.99 -30.08 10.78
CA LEU A 802 3.22 -29.30 10.81
C LEU A 802 3.68 -28.91 9.40
N GLY A 803 3.64 -29.84 8.44
CA GLY A 803 3.96 -29.60 7.04
C GLY A 803 3.07 -28.52 6.41
N LEU A 804 1.76 -28.55 6.67
CA LEU A 804 0.83 -27.49 6.25
C LEU A 804 1.15 -26.13 6.87
N CYS A 805 1.52 -26.09 8.16
CA CYS A 805 1.94 -24.85 8.82
C CYS A 805 3.22 -24.31 8.17
N LEU A 806 4.19 -25.18 7.89
CA LEU A 806 5.46 -24.83 7.29
C LEU A 806 5.31 -24.28 5.86
N ASP A 807 4.48 -24.92 5.03
CA ASP A 807 4.18 -24.45 3.68
C ASP A 807 3.47 -23.08 3.69
N ARG A 808 2.52 -22.87 4.61
CA ARG A 808 1.89 -21.56 4.82
C ARG A 808 2.92 -20.53 5.27
N SER A 809 3.79 -20.88 6.21
CA SER A 809 4.88 -20.00 6.68
C SER A 809 5.78 -19.56 5.52
N TRP A 810 6.09 -20.47 4.58
CA TRP A 810 6.88 -20.11 3.40
C TRP A 810 6.14 -19.12 2.48
N GLN A 811 4.84 -19.31 2.23
CA GLN A 811 4.06 -18.34 1.45
C GLN A 811 3.99 -16.97 2.15
N GLN A 812 3.74 -16.97 3.46
CA GLN A 812 3.68 -15.76 4.28
C GLN A 812 5.04 -15.02 4.29
N LYS A 813 6.16 -15.76 4.36
CA LYS A 813 7.52 -15.19 4.28
C LYS A 813 7.79 -14.52 2.94
N LYS A 814 7.32 -15.10 1.83
CA LYS A 814 7.41 -14.48 0.50
C LYS A 814 6.59 -13.21 0.35
N LEU A 815 5.45 -13.13 1.05
CA LEU A 815 4.65 -11.91 1.12
C LEU A 815 5.37 -10.83 1.92
N MET A 816 5.91 -11.16 3.11
CA MET A 816 6.65 -10.19 3.93
C MET A 816 7.88 -9.64 3.22
N ALA A 817 8.69 -10.52 2.65
CA ALA A 817 9.99 -10.19 2.07
C ALA A 817 10.08 -10.62 0.60
N PRO A 818 9.52 -9.83 -0.34
CA PRO A 818 9.67 -10.08 -1.77
C PRO A 818 11.15 -10.10 -2.15
N GLY A 819 11.69 -11.27 -2.50
CA GLY A 819 13.11 -11.47 -2.79
C GLY A 819 13.81 -12.50 -1.89
N CYS A 820 13.09 -13.10 -0.94
CA CYS A 820 13.59 -14.22 -0.12
C CYS A 820 13.72 -15.55 -0.89
N GLU A 821 13.19 -15.66 -2.11
CA GLU A 821 13.25 -16.85 -2.96
C GLU A 821 13.97 -16.55 -4.30
N PRO A 822 15.31 -16.66 -4.36
CA PRO A 822 16.05 -16.60 -5.61
C PRO A 822 15.69 -17.77 -6.55
N ALA A 823 15.93 -17.61 -7.86
CA ALA A 823 15.60 -18.61 -8.87
C ALA A 823 16.22 -20.01 -8.61
N SER A 824 17.45 -20.07 -8.10
CA SER A 824 18.10 -21.34 -7.75
C SER A 824 17.42 -22.03 -6.56
N VAL A 825 16.99 -21.25 -5.56
CA VAL A 825 16.24 -21.80 -4.41
C VAL A 825 14.85 -22.27 -4.86
N ARG A 826 14.16 -21.50 -5.70
CA ARG A 826 12.88 -21.92 -6.27
C ARG A 826 12.99 -23.27 -6.99
N SER A 827 13.99 -23.41 -7.86
CA SER A 827 14.21 -24.65 -8.62
C SER A 827 14.49 -25.84 -7.69
N MET A 828 15.29 -25.64 -6.65
CA MET A 828 15.58 -26.64 -5.62
C MET A 828 14.31 -27.05 -4.86
N MET A 829 13.51 -26.09 -4.39
CA MET A 829 12.27 -26.36 -3.66
C MET A 829 11.21 -27.04 -4.55
N GLU A 830 11.11 -26.65 -5.82
CA GLU A 830 10.22 -27.29 -6.80
C GLU A 830 10.60 -28.76 -7.03
N ALA A 831 11.90 -29.04 -7.18
CA ALA A 831 12.41 -30.41 -7.32
C ALA A 831 12.07 -31.25 -6.08
N LEU A 832 12.29 -30.73 -4.87
CA LEU A 832 12.08 -31.44 -3.60
C LEU A 832 10.61 -31.69 -3.24
N ARG A 833 9.68 -30.98 -3.89
CA ARG A 833 8.24 -30.97 -3.55
C ARG A 833 7.59 -32.37 -3.44
N PRO A 834 7.92 -33.37 -4.28
CA PRO A 834 7.37 -34.72 -4.16
C PRO A 834 7.82 -35.46 -2.89
N LEU A 835 8.99 -35.14 -2.33
CA LEU A 835 9.57 -35.83 -1.18
C LEU A 835 9.20 -35.21 0.17
N VAL A 836 8.53 -34.05 0.19
CA VAL A 836 8.30 -33.27 1.42
C VAL A 836 6.83 -33.06 1.73
N LEU A 837 6.50 -33.05 3.03
CA LEU A 837 5.24 -32.57 3.61
C LEU A 837 5.22 -31.04 3.70
N GLY A 838 6.38 -30.43 3.87
CA GLY A 838 6.57 -28.99 3.86
C GLY A 838 8.05 -28.61 3.84
N GLN A 839 8.34 -27.39 3.41
CA GLN A 839 9.71 -26.89 3.31
C GLN A 839 9.77 -25.37 3.41
N SER A 840 10.86 -24.83 3.97
CA SER A 840 11.05 -23.39 4.11
C SER A 840 12.53 -23.05 4.20
N LEU A 841 12.88 -21.84 3.79
CA LEU A 841 14.23 -21.30 3.90
C LEU A 841 14.41 -20.67 5.29
N ALA A 842 15.56 -20.94 5.93
CA ALA A 842 15.89 -20.42 7.26
C ALA A 842 16.10 -18.89 7.25
N GLY A 843 15.73 -18.25 8.36
CA GLY A 843 15.90 -16.80 8.57
C GLY A 843 15.12 -15.95 7.55
N ALA A 844 15.67 -14.81 7.17
CA ALA A 844 15.05 -13.87 6.22
C ALA A 844 14.94 -14.42 4.78
N GLY A 845 15.71 -15.47 4.47
CA GLY A 845 15.80 -16.09 3.14
C GLY A 845 16.82 -15.43 2.20
N GLY A 846 16.75 -15.76 0.90
CA GLY A 846 17.69 -15.30 -0.11
C GLY A 846 18.95 -16.17 -0.28
N GLY A 847 19.12 -17.20 0.55
CA GLY A 847 20.24 -18.15 0.59
C GLY A 847 20.25 -18.90 1.93
N GLY A 848 21.35 -19.56 2.26
CA GLY A 848 21.57 -20.26 3.53
C GLY A 848 21.03 -21.69 3.49
N PHE A 849 20.43 -22.12 4.60
CA PHE A 849 19.84 -23.44 4.75
C PHE A 849 18.35 -23.46 4.42
N LEU A 850 17.95 -24.46 3.65
CA LEU A 850 16.58 -24.93 3.52
C LEU A 850 16.36 -26.04 4.54
N TYR A 851 15.24 -26.03 5.26
CA TYR A 851 14.85 -27.16 6.10
C TYR A 851 13.61 -27.83 5.54
N LEU A 852 13.65 -29.16 5.54
CA LEU A 852 12.69 -30.04 4.89
C LEU A 852 12.01 -30.90 5.94
N LEU A 853 10.70 -31.02 5.85
CA LEU A 853 9.95 -32.07 6.52
C LEU A 853 9.61 -33.14 5.48
N THR A 854 10.33 -34.25 5.47
CA THR A 854 10.18 -35.31 4.47
C THR A 854 8.87 -36.09 4.68
N ARG A 855 8.43 -36.80 3.63
CA ARG A 855 7.21 -37.64 3.69
C ARG A 855 7.46 -38.97 4.37
N GLU A 856 8.61 -39.57 4.08
CA GLU A 856 9.06 -40.81 4.70
C GLU A 856 10.23 -40.53 5.64
N PRO A 857 10.43 -41.36 6.68
CA PRO A 857 11.54 -41.19 7.60
C PRO A 857 12.89 -41.46 6.92
N ARG A 858 13.93 -40.73 7.34
CA ARG A 858 15.34 -40.91 6.98
C ARG A 858 15.63 -40.83 5.48
N GLN A 859 14.94 -39.93 4.78
CA GLN A 859 15.07 -39.75 3.33
C GLN A 859 16.33 -38.97 2.87
N GLN A 860 17.37 -38.86 3.69
CA GLN A 860 18.57 -38.07 3.38
C GLN A 860 19.20 -38.45 2.03
N GLN A 861 19.34 -39.75 1.76
CA GLN A 861 19.92 -40.24 0.51
C GLN A 861 19.03 -39.95 -0.71
N ALA A 862 17.71 -40.05 -0.56
CA ALA A 862 16.75 -39.77 -1.62
C ALA A 862 16.76 -38.28 -1.99
N VAL A 863 16.84 -37.40 -0.98
CA VAL A 863 17.01 -35.96 -1.17
C VAL A 863 18.31 -35.66 -1.90
N LEU A 864 19.43 -36.25 -1.47
CA LEU A 864 20.73 -36.05 -2.10
C LEU A 864 20.75 -36.50 -3.57
N GLN A 865 20.19 -37.69 -3.86
CA GLN A 865 20.10 -38.22 -5.23
C GLN A 865 19.24 -37.34 -6.14
N LEU A 866 18.08 -36.90 -5.65
CA LEU A 866 17.18 -36.02 -6.41
C LEU A 866 17.84 -34.68 -6.76
N LEU A 867 18.52 -34.06 -5.79
CA LEU A 867 19.22 -32.80 -6.01
C LEU A 867 20.40 -32.95 -6.98
N ASN A 868 21.17 -34.05 -6.87
CA ASN A 868 22.28 -34.34 -7.81
C ASN A 868 21.79 -34.53 -9.24
N ASN A 869 20.60 -35.09 -9.42
CA ASN A 869 19.99 -35.32 -10.73
C ASN A 869 19.26 -34.09 -11.28
N THR A 870 19.15 -33.00 -10.52
CA THR A 870 18.45 -31.78 -10.95
C THR A 870 19.45 -30.82 -11.62
N PRO A 871 19.34 -30.57 -12.94
CA PRO A 871 20.30 -29.72 -13.65
C PRO A 871 20.23 -28.26 -13.19
N GLY A 872 21.38 -27.59 -13.11
CA GLY A 872 21.46 -26.16 -12.81
C GLY A 872 21.47 -25.78 -11.32
N LEU A 873 21.49 -26.77 -10.41
CA LEU A 873 21.79 -26.53 -9.00
C LEU A 873 23.31 -26.40 -8.80
N GLY A 874 23.74 -25.43 -7.98
CA GLY A 874 25.16 -25.26 -7.60
C GLY A 874 25.57 -26.21 -6.47
N ASP A 875 26.73 -25.97 -5.85
CA ASP A 875 27.18 -26.80 -4.71
C ASP A 875 26.16 -26.76 -3.56
N PHE A 876 25.69 -27.92 -3.13
CA PHE A 876 24.78 -28.09 -1.99
C PHE A 876 25.26 -29.22 -1.07
N SER A 877 24.83 -29.21 0.18
CA SER A 877 25.09 -30.28 1.14
C SER A 877 23.85 -30.59 1.96
N VAL A 878 23.67 -31.86 2.32
CA VAL A 878 22.52 -32.34 3.11
C VAL A 878 23.00 -32.78 4.48
N HIS A 879 22.40 -32.25 5.53
CA HIS A 879 22.81 -32.40 6.92
C HIS A 879 21.70 -33.05 7.74
N SER A 880 22.09 -33.87 8.72
CA SER A 880 21.15 -34.45 9.67
C SER A 880 20.77 -33.43 10.74
N VAL A 881 19.57 -33.59 11.27
CA VAL A 881 19.01 -32.73 12.31
C VAL A 881 18.60 -33.60 13.49
N GLU A 882 19.05 -33.22 14.68
CA GLU A 882 18.62 -33.83 15.94
C GLU A 882 18.00 -32.75 16.84
N LEU A 883 16.97 -33.11 17.59
CA LEU A 883 16.34 -32.15 18.49
C LEU A 883 17.23 -31.90 19.71
N ASP A 884 17.44 -30.62 20.05
CA ASP A 884 18.17 -30.25 21.26
C ASP A 884 17.19 -29.82 22.34
N MET A 885 17.06 -30.61 23.42
CA MET A 885 16.09 -30.36 24.48
C MET A 885 16.60 -29.42 25.58
N ASP A 886 17.90 -29.12 25.63
CA ASP A 886 18.50 -28.34 26.72
C ASP A 886 18.63 -26.86 26.36
N GLY A 887 18.93 -26.53 25.09
CA GLY A 887 19.25 -25.18 24.67
C GLY A 887 20.67 -24.79 25.04
N ILE A 888 20.86 -23.57 25.55
CA ILE A 888 22.17 -23.11 26.02
C ILE A 888 22.69 -24.01 27.15
N THR A 889 23.88 -24.57 26.99
CA THR A 889 24.46 -25.50 27.96
C THR A 889 25.86 -25.07 28.35
N VAL A 890 26.12 -25.04 29.65
CA VAL A 890 27.43 -24.78 30.23
C VAL A 890 28.22 -26.08 30.26
N LEU A 891 29.44 -26.05 29.74
CA LEU A 891 30.37 -27.17 29.86
C LEU A 891 31.14 -27.09 31.19
N PRO A 892 31.47 -28.23 31.81
CA PRO A 892 32.33 -28.24 33.00
C PRO A 892 33.70 -27.62 32.69
N PRO A 893 34.35 -26.97 33.67
CA PRO A 893 35.68 -26.40 33.50
C PRO A 893 36.65 -27.49 33.06
N GLY A 894 37.34 -27.25 31.95
CA GLY A 894 38.28 -28.17 31.30
C GLY A 894 39.73 -27.79 31.48
#